data_AF-A0A1I7Q486-F1
#
_entry.id   AF-A0A1I7Q486-F1
#
_cell.length_a   1.000
_cell.length_b   1.000
_cell.length_c   1.000
_cell.angle_alpha   90.00
_cell.angle_beta   90.00
_cell.angle_gamma   90.00
#
_symmetry.space_group_name_H-M   'P 1'
#
loop_
_entity.id
_entity.type
_entity.pdbx_description
1 polymer ?
#
loop_
_entity_poly.entity_id
_entity_poly.type
_entity_poly.pdbx_seq_one_letter_code
_entity_poly.pdbx_strand_id
1 'polypeptide(L)'
;MTLLWCVVSLYFYGILQSDASERCDDWGLDTMRQIQVFEDEPARIKCPLFEHFLKFNYSTAHSAGLTLIWYWTRQDRDLEEPINFRLPENRISKEKDVLWFRPTLLNDTGNYTCMLRNTTYCSKVAFPLEVVQKDSCFNSPMKLPVHKLYIEYGIQRITCPNVDGYFPSSVKPTITWYMGCYKIQNFNNVIPEGMNLSFLIAFISNNGNYTCVVTYPENGRTFHLTRTLTVKVVGSPKNAVPPVIHSPNDHVVYEKEPGEELLIPCTVYFSFLMDSRNEVWWTIDGKKPDDIPIDVTINESISHSRTEDETRTQILSIKKVTSEDLKRSYVCHARSAKGEVAKAATVKQKVPAPRYTVELACGFGATVLLVVILIVVYHVYWLEMVLFYRAHFGTDETILDGKEYDIYVSYARNAEEEEFVLLTLRGVLENEFGYKLCIFDRDSLPGGNTVEAVFDFIQRSRRMIVVLSPDYVTEKSISMLEFKLGVMCQNSIATKLIVVEYRPLEHPHPGILQLKESVSFVSWKGEKSKHSGSKFWKALRLALPLRSLSASSGWNESCSSQSDISLDHVQRRRSRLKEPPELQSSERVAGSPPAPGTMSKHRGKSSATCRCCVTYCEGENHLRNKSRAEIHNQPQWETHL
;
A
#
# COMPACT_ATOMS: atom_id res chain seq x y z
N MET A 1 -55.70 31.37 -77.99
CA MET A 1 -54.23 31.46 -78.13
C MET A 1 -53.63 30.07 -77.90
N THR A 2 -53.58 29.24 -78.93
CA THR A 2 -53.33 27.79 -78.78
C THR A 2 -52.52 27.18 -79.94
N LEU A 3 -51.90 28.01 -80.78
CA LEU A 3 -50.97 27.54 -81.83
C LEU A 3 -49.50 27.94 -81.61
N LEU A 4 -49.21 28.89 -80.70
CA LEU A 4 -47.83 29.39 -80.51
C LEU A 4 -46.96 28.51 -79.60
N TRP A 5 -47.55 27.51 -78.91
CA TRP A 5 -46.81 26.61 -78.01
C TRP A 5 -46.25 25.36 -78.71
N CYS A 6 -46.89 24.87 -79.77
CA CYS A 6 -46.45 23.65 -80.45
C CYS A 6 -45.14 23.82 -81.23
N VAL A 7 -44.82 25.04 -81.70
CA VAL A 7 -43.61 25.30 -82.51
C VAL A 7 -42.35 25.41 -81.63
N VAL A 8 -42.49 25.86 -80.37
CA VAL A 8 -41.34 26.00 -79.45
C VAL A 8 -40.89 24.65 -78.89
N SER A 9 -41.82 23.71 -78.61
CA SER A 9 -41.46 22.35 -78.19
C SER A 9 -40.75 21.54 -79.28
N LEU A 10 -41.02 21.80 -80.57
CA LEU A 10 -40.36 21.09 -81.67
C LEU A 10 -38.92 21.56 -81.94
N TYR A 11 -38.56 22.79 -81.57
CA TYR A 11 -37.16 23.24 -81.65
C TYR A 11 -36.28 22.72 -80.49
N PHE A 12 -36.86 22.41 -79.32
CA PHE A 12 -36.12 21.81 -78.21
C PHE A 12 -35.92 20.29 -78.31
N TYR A 13 -36.71 19.59 -79.14
CA TYR A 13 -36.46 18.18 -79.48
C TYR A 13 -35.45 18.01 -80.64
N GLY A 14 -34.99 19.09 -81.26
CA GLY A 14 -34.02 19.07 -82.36
C GLY A 14 -32.54 19.10 -81.96
N ILE A 15 -32.21 19.32 -80.67
CA ILE A 15 -30.83 19.35 -80.16
C ILE A 15 -30.73 18.51 -78.87
N LEU A 16 -31.08 17.23 -78.99
CA LEU A 16 -30.41 16.19 -78.20
C LEU A 16 -29.94 15.08 -79.13
N GLN A 17 -29.15 15.48 -80.12
CA GLN A 17 -28.24 14.59 -80.82
C GLN A 17 -27.30 14.04 -79.74
N SER A 18 -27.57 12.82 -79.28
CA SER A 18 -26.76 12.20 -78.23
C SER A 18 -25.38 11.91 -78.80
N ASP A 19 -24.34 12.55 -78.25
CA ASP A 19 -22.94 12.15 -78.41
C ASP A 19 -22.65 10.84 -77.65
N ALA A 20 -23.48 9.82 -77.91
CA ALA A 20 -23.38 8.47 -77.39
C ALA A 20 -22.52 7.63 -78.35
N SER A 21 -21.24 8.01 -78.54
CA SER A 21 -20.31 7.28 -79.41
C SER A 21 -18.83 7.32 -78.99
N GLU A 22 -18.36 8.32 -78.22
CA GLU A 22 -16.92 8.47 -77.95
C GLU A 22 -16.43 8.05 -76.57
N ARG A 23 -17.27 8.08 -75.53
CA ARG A 23 -16.82 7.77 -74.15
C ARG A 23 -17.18 6.34 -73.75
N CYS A 24 -16.15 5.55 -73.44
CA CYS A 24 -16.28 4.19 -72.91
C CYS A 24 -16.50 4.23 -71.39
N ASP A 25 -17.31 3.34 -70.83
CA ASP A 25 -17.54 3.21 -69.38
C ASP A 25 -16.28 2.65 -68.71
N ASP A 26 -15.46 3.54 -68.16
CA ASP A 26 -14.18 3.23 -67.54
C ASP A 26 -14.32 3.02 -66.03
N TRP A 27 -14.05 1.79 -65.58
CA TRP A 27 -14.04 1.43 -64.15
C TRP A 27 -12.75 1.90 -63.43
N GLY A 28 -11.79 2.45 -64.17
CA GLY A 28 -10.50 2.88 -63.65
C GLY A 28 -9.51 1.72 -63.46
N LEU A 29 -8.56 1.92 -62.54
CA LEU A 29 -7.50 0.96 -62.21
C LEU A 29 -7.88 0.12 -60.98
N ASP A 30 -7.96 -1.21 -61.13
CA ASP A 30 -8.11 -2.16 -60.02
C ASP A 30 -6.79 -2.27 -59.24
N THR A 31 -6.53 -1.28 -58.38
CA THR A 31 -5.35 -1.23 -57.50
C THR A 31 -5.42 -2.24 -56.35
N MET A 32 -6.60 -2.80 -56.06
CA MET A 32 -6.78 -3.83 -55.03
C MET A 32 -6.22 -5.18 -55.47
N ARG A 33 -6.03 -5.39 -56.78
CA ARG A 33 -5.45 -6.60 -57.39
C ARG A 33 -4.22 -6.28 -58.25
N GLN A 34 -3.14 -5.84 -57.61
CA GLN A 34 -1.80 -5.91 -58.21
C GLN A 34 -1.44 -7.37 -58.51
N ILE A 35 -1.35 -7.72 -59.79
CA ILE A 35 -1.05 -9.09 -60.22
C ILE A 35 0.47 -9.22 -60.36
N GLN A 36 1.06 -10.13 -59.59
CA GLN A 36 2.47 -10.46 -59.65
C GLN A 36 2.66 -11.82 -60.35
N VAL A 37 3.58 -11.88 -61.32
CA VAL A 37 3.93 -13.09 -62.07
C VAL A 37 5.45 -13.21 -62.16
N PHE A 38 6.00 -14.43 -62.20
CA PHE A 38 7.43 -14.59 -62.39
C PHE A 38 7.85 -14.33 -63.83
N GLU A 39 9.08 -13.84 -64.04
CA GLU A 39 9.77 -13.82 -65.33
C GLU A 39 10.09 -15.24 -65.83
N ASP A 40 10.15 -15.43 -67.15
CA ASP A 40 10.46 -16.69 -67.85
C ASP A 40 9.46 -17.85 -67.59
N GLU A 41 8.32 -17.56 -66.98
CA GLU A 41 7.24 -18.53 -66.72
C GLU A 41 5.98 -18.16 -67.53
N PRO A 42 5.12 -19.10 -67.91
CA PRO A 42 3.87 -18.75 -68.55
C PRO A 42 2.92 -18.11 -67.53
N ALA A 43 2.25 -17.04 -67.95
CA ALA A 43 1.21 -16.37 -67.18
C ALA A 43 -0.12 -16.38 -67.93
N ARG A 44 -1.21 -16.62 -67.19
CA ARG A 44 -2.58 -16.50 -67.69
C ARG A 44 -3.32 -15.46 -66.87
N ILE A 45 -3.76 -14.38 -67.51
CA ILE A 45 -4.40 -13.24 -66.86
C ILE A 45 -5.83 -13.10 -67.38
N LYS A 46 -6.82 -13.26 -66.51
CA LYS A 46 -8.24 -13.16 -66.88
C LYS A 46 -8.74 -11.73 -66.72
N CYS A 47 -9.55 -11.26 -67.68
CA CYS A 47 -10.12 -9.91 -67.65
C CYS A 47 -11.05 -9.69 -66.43
N PRO A 48 -10.77 -8.71 -65.54
CA PRO A 48 -11.57 -8.49 -64.32
C PRO A 48 -13.04 -8.12 -64.56
N LEU A 49 -13.40 -7.62 -65.76
CA LEU A 49 -14.78 -7.29 -66.11
C LEU A 49 -15.75 -8.45 -65.85
N PHE A 50 -15.34 -9.69 -66.12
CA PHE A 50 -16.18 -10.89 -65.95
C PHE A 50 -16.11 -11.52 -64.55
N GLU A 51 -15.44 -10.86 -63.59
CA GLU A 51 -15.34 -11.34 -62.20
C GLU A 51 -16.04 -10.41 -61.20
N HIS A 52 -15.91 -9.08 -61.36
CA HIS A 52 -16.36 -8.12 -60.34
C HIS A 52 -17.34 -7.06 -60.86
N PHE A 53 -17.22 -6.67 -62.13
CA PHE A 53 -17.93 -5.49 -62.67
C PHE A 53 -19.19 -5.86 -63.46
N LEU A 54 -19.13 -6.92 -64.28
CA LEU A 54 -20.23 -7.37 -65.12
C LEU A 54 -20.83 -8.67 -64.60
N LYS A 55 -22.16 -8.78 -64.64
CA LYS A 55 -22.90 -10.00 -64.28
C LYS A 55 -22.88 -11.08 -65.38
N PHE A 56 -22.32 -10.76 -66.55
CA PHE A 56 -22.25 -11.64 -67.71
C PHE A 56 -20.95 -12.45 -67.69
N ASN A 57 -20.98 -13.68 -68.19
CA ASN A 57 -19.77 -14.43 -68.49
C ASN A 57 -19.29 -14.14 -69.92
N TYR A 58 -18.04 -14.48 -70.23
CA TYR A 58 -17.47 -14.26 -71.57
C TYR A 58 -18.32 -14.85 -72.70
N SER A 59 -18.82 -16.09 -72.53
CA SER A 59 -19.62 -16.78 -73.55
C SER A 59 -20.91 -16.03 -73.87
N THR A 60 -21.63 -15.54 -72.85
CA THR A 60 -22.85 -14.73 -73.01
C THR A 60 -22.57 -13.40 -73.68
N ALA A 61 -21.51 -12.70 -73.26
CA ALA A 61 -21.10 -11.44 -73.88
C ALA A 61 -20.75 -11.64 -75.37
N HIS A 62 -19.95 -12.67 -75.67
CA HIS A 62 -19.56 -13.00 -77.04
C HIS A 62 -20.77 -13.38 -77.91
N SER A 63 -21.72 -14.16 -77.39
CA SER A 63 -22.97 -14.49 -78.11
C SER A 63 -23.87 -13.27 -78.37
N ALA A 64 -23.75 -12.22 -77.55
CA ALA A 64 -24.44 -10.94 -77.74
C ALA A 64 -23.70 -9.98 -78.68
N GLY A 65 -22.66 -10.44 -79.40
CA GLY A 65 -21.89 -9.64 -80.35
C GLY A 65 -20.85 -8.71 -79.71
N LEU A 66 -20.61 -8.81 -78.40
CA LEU A 66 -19.58 -8.01 -77.72
C LEU A 66 -18.18 -8.59 -77.99
N THR A 67 -17.26 -7.72 -78.39
CA THR A 67 -15.87 -8.06 -78.67
C THR A 67 -14.98 -7.59 -77.52
N LEU A 68 -14.20 -8.52 -76.96
CA LEU A 68 -13.15 -8.20 -75.99
C LEU A 68 -11.87 -7.78 -76.71
N ILE A 69 -11.31 -6.63 -76.35
CA ILE A 69 -10.08 -6.03 -76.87
C ILE A 69 -9.13 -5.80 -75.69
N TRP A 70 -7.83 -5.88 -75.93
CA TRP A 70 -6.81 -5.64 -74.92
C TRP A 70 -5.84 -4.53 -75.35
N TYR A 71 -5.58 -3.63 -74.41
CA TYR A 71 -4.59 -2.56 -74.49
C TYR A 71 -3.62 -2.69 -73.32
N TRP A 72 -2.50 -1.99 -73.41
CA TRP A 72 -1.55 -1.86 -72.30
C TRP A 72 -0.86 -0.50 -72.31
N THR A 73 -0.48 -0.04 -71.13
CA THR A 73 0.35 1.14 -70.91
C THR A 73 1.58 0.68 -70.14
N ARG A 74 2.73 0.71 -70.81
CA ARG A 74 3.99 0.23 -70.24
C ARG A 74 4.48 1.20 -69.17
N GLN A 75 5.18 0.71 -68.14
CA GLN A 75 5.53 1.53 -66.97
C GLN A 75 6.34 2.81 -67.31
N ASP A 76 7.11 2.80 -68.39
CA ASP A 76 7.92 3.94 -68.88
C ASP A 76 7.23 4.78 -70.00
N ARG A 77 5.91 4.63 -70.21
CA ARG A 77 5.16 5.33 -71.28
C ARG A 77 3.77 5.76 -70.80
N ASP A 78 3.36 6.96 -71.22
CA ASP A 78 2.04 7.52 -70.85
C ASP A 78 0.89 7.18 -71.81
N LEU A 79 1.13 6.39 -72.86
CA LEU A 79 0.15 6.09 -73.91
C LEU A 79 -0.37 4.64 -73.84
N GLU A 80 -1.70 4.47 -73.95
CA GLU A 80 -2.35 3.16 -74.18
C GLU A 80 -2.06 2.68 -75.62
N GLU A 81 -1.35 1.56 -75.75
CA GLU A 81 -1.09 0.88 -77.03
C GLU A 81 -1.95 -0.40 -77.15
N PRO A 82 -2.41 -0.80 -78.35
CA PRO A 82 -3.07 -2.09 -78.54
C PRO A 82 -2.06 -3.24 -78.43
N ILE A 83 -2.43 -4.34 -77.78
CA ILE A 83 -1.52 -5.48 -77.62
C ILE A 83 -1.23 -6.16 -78.97
N ASN A 84 0.05 -6.34 -79.29
CA ASN A 84 0.48 -7.03 -80.51
C ASN A 84 0.44 -8.56 -80.34
N PHE A 85 -0.65 -9.17 -80.79
CA PHE A 85 -0.80 -10.64 -80.83
C PHE A 85 -0.05 -11.34 -81.98
N ARG A 86 0.69 -10.61 -82.83
CA ARG A 86 1.50 -11.17 -83.93
C ARG A 86 2.98 -11.33 -83.57
N LEU A 87 3.29 -11.43 -82.28
CA LEU A 87 4.63 -11.75 -81.82
C LEU A 87 5.04 -13.16 -82.29
N PRO A 88 6.34 -13.42 -82.53
CA PRO A 88 6.82 -14.75 -82.83
C PRO A 88 6.28 -15.77 -81.82
N GLU A 89 5.95 -16.96 -82.32
CA GLU A 89 5.61 -18.13 -81.48
C GLU A 89 4.32 -17.94 -80.64
N ASN A 90 3.53 -16.90 -80.95
CA ASN A 90 2.33 -16.50 -80.22
C ASN A 90 2.59 -16.23 -78.72
N ARG A 91 3.80 -15.73 -78.39
CA ARG A 91 4.27 -15.47 -77.01
C ARG A 91 3.23 -14.73 -76.18
N ILE A 92 2.63 -13.67 -76.73
CA ILE A 92 1.40 -13.09 -76.19
C ILE A 92 0.23 -13.49 -77.09
N SER A 93 -0.78 -14.13 -76.51
CA SER A 93 -1.97 -14.61 -77.22
C SER A 93 -3.23 -14.34 -76.40
N LYS A 94 -4.39 -14.25 -77.09
CA LYS A 94 -5.69 -14.07 -76.46
C LYS A 94 -6.53 -15.32 -76.66
N GLU A 95 -6.99 -15.92 -75.56
CA GLU A 95 -7.87 -17.08 -75.58
C GLU A 95 -9.11 -16.76 -74.73
N LYS A 96 -10.27 -16.63 -75.37
CA LYS A 96 -11.53 -16.21 -74.71
C LYS A 96 -11.36 -14.88 -73.95
N ASP A 97 -11.59 -14.89 -72.64
CA ASP A 97 -11.44 -13.82 -71.66
C ASP A 97 -10.04 -13.72 -71.01
N VAL A 98 -9.09 -14.55 -71.46
CA VAL A 98 -7.76 -14.68 -70.89
C VAL A 98 -6.69 -14.16 -71.87
N LEU A 99 -5.79 -13.34 -71.32
CA LEU A 99 -4.53 -12.94 -71.94
C LEU A 99 -3.44 -13.92 -71.48
N TRP A 100 -2.75 -14.53 -72.43
CA TRP A 100 -1.69 -15.51 -72.21
C TRP A 100 -0.33 -14.94 -72.54
N PHE A 101 0.65 -15.27 -71.70
CA PHE A 101 2.08 -15.05 -71.88
C PHE A 101 2.78 -16.41 -71.84
N ARG A 102 3.61 -16.72 -72.84
CA ARG A 102 4.31 -18.01 -73.00
C ARG A 102 5.73 -17.80 -73.55
N PRO A 103 6.72 -17.38 -72.73
CA PRO A 103 6.61 -16.94 -71.34
C PRO A 103 6.40 -15.41 -71.20
N THR A 104 6.31 -14.96 -69.95
CA THR A 104 6.49 -13.55 -69.55
C THR A 104 7.93 -13.10 -69.72
N LEU A 105 8.13 -11.79 -69.88
CA LEU A 105 9.42 -11.10 -69.86
C LEU A 105 9.33 -9.90 -68.92
N LEU A 106 10.42 -9.47 -68.27
CA LEU A 106 10.41 -8.27 -67.39
C LEU A 106 9.79 -7.03 -68.07
N ASN A 107 10.03 -6.92 -69.38
CA ASN A 107 9.51 -5.87 -70.27
C ASN A 107 7.97 -5.83 -70.40
N ASP A 108 7.26 -6.89 -70.02
CA ASP A 108 5.79 -6.94 -70.02
C ASP A 108 5.17 -6.22 -68.80
N THR A 109 5.98 -5.67 -67.88
CA THR A 109 5.48 -4.91 -66.73
C THR A 109 4.75 -3.62 -67.15
N GLY A 110 3.53 -3.41 -66.64
CA GLY A 110 2.71 -2.25 -66.97
C GLY A 110 1.23 -2.42 -66.57
N ASN A 111 0.43 -1.42 -66.93
CA ASN A 111 -1.03 -1.45 -66.73
C ASN A 111 -1.70 -2.11 -67.94
N TYR A 112 -2.50 -3.14 -67.73
CA TYR A 112 -3.23 -3.84 -68.77
C TYR A 112 -4.71 -3.48 -68.70
N THR A 113 -5.28 -3.09 -69.84
CA THR A 113 -6.66 -2.66 -69.96
C THR A 113 -7.43 -3.65 -70.81
N CYS A 114 -8.45 -4.31 -70.25
CA CYS A 114 -9.40 -5.10 -71.02
C CYS A 114 -10.68 -4.29 -71.27
N MET A 115 -11.08 -4.21 -72.54
CA MET A 115 -12.22 -3.43 -73.02
C MET A 115 -13.21 -4.35 -73.72
N LEU A 116 -14.46 -4.33 -73.29
CA LEU A 116 -15.59 -5.01 -73.93
C LEU A 116 -16.37 -3.99 -74.78
N ARG A 117 -16.44 -4.18 -76.10
CA ARG A 117 -17.06 -3.21 -77.03
C ARG A 117 -18.01 -3.85 -78.05
N ASN A 118 -19.10 -3.15 -78.33
CA ASN A 118 -20.01 -3.29 -79.47
C ASN A 118 -20.30 -1.87 -80.02
N THR A 119 -21.16 -1.72 -81.03
CA THR A 119 -21.54 -0.43 -81.62
C THR A 119 -22.19 0.53 -80.61
N THR A 120 -22.95 0.02 -79.64
CA THR A 120 -23.74 0.81 -78.67
C THR A 120 -23.28 0.64 -77.21
N TYR A 121 -22.27 -0.18 -76.95
CA TYR A 121 -21.79 -0.48 -75.59
C TYR A 121 -20.27 -0.53 -75.57
N CYS A 122 -19.65 0.14 -74.60
CA CYS A 122 -18.22 0.05 -74.35
C CYS A 122 -17.97 0.13 -72.86
N SER A 123 -17.26 -0.85 -72.29
CA SER A 123 -16.77 -0.77 -70.92
C SER A 123 -15.35 -1.29 -70.81
N LYS A 124 -14.48 -0.61 -70.06
CA LYS A 124 -13.08 -0.98 -69.86
C LYS A 124 -12.67 -0.95 -68.39
N VAL A 125 -11.68 -1.75 -68.02
CA VAL A 125 -11.01 -1.70 -66.72
C VAL A 125 -9.52 -1.94 -66.91
N ALA A 126 -8.70 -1.19 -66.19
CA ALA A 126 -7.26 -1.37 -66.13
C ALA A 126 -6.86 -2.14 -64.86
N PHE A 127 -5.76 -2.88 -64.89
CA PHE A 127 -5.13 -3.47 -63.70
C PHE A 127 -3.60 -3.49 -63.86
N PRO A 128 -2.82 -3.37 -62.77
CA PRO A 128 -1.36 -3.41 -62.85
C PRO A 128 -0.84 -4.86 -62.87
N LEU A 129 -0.01 -5.17 -63.87
CA LEU A 129 0.78 -6.40 -63.95
C LEU A 129 2.26 -6.09 -63.66
N GLU A 130 2.79 -6.76 -62.64
CA GLU A 130 4.20 -6.69 -62.25
C GLU A 130 4.89 -8.01 -62.57
N VAL A 131 5.91 -7.98 -63.43
CA VAL A 131 6.76 -9.16 -63.69
C VAL A 131 7.93 -9.14 -62.73
N VAL A 132 8.05 -10.20 -61.95
CA VAL A 132 8.94 -10.31 -60.80
C VAL A 132 10.06 -11.30 -61.09
N GLN A 133 11.30 -10.88 -60.84
CA GLN A 133 12.45 -11.79 -60.88
C GLN A 133 12.53 -12.65 -59.61
N LYS A 134 12.99 -13.89 -59.77
CA LYS A 134 13.26 -14.81 -58.66
C LYS A 134 14.71 -15.27 -58.68
N ASP A 135 15.31 -15.30 -57.50
CA ASP A 135 16.61 -15.92 -57.28
C ASP A 135 16.53 -17.46 -57.43
N SER A 136 17.68 -18.09 -57.61
CA SER A 136 17.93 -19.53 -57.55
C SER A 136 17.27 -20.23 -56.33
N CYS A 137 17.20 -19.56 -55.18
CA CYS A 137 16.52 -20.03 -53.97
C CYS A 137 15.08 -19.50 -53.80
N PHE A 138 14.42 -19.12 -54.89
CA PHE A 138 13.02 -18.65 -54.94
C PHE A 138 12.72 -17.35 -54.16
N ASN A 139 13.75 -16.63 -53.72
CA ASN A 139 13.60 -15.31 -53.10
C ASN A 139 13.07 -14.32 -54.14
N SER A 140 12.02 -13.57 -53.79
CA SER A 140 11.39 -12.57 -54.65
C SER A 140 10.55 -11.59 -53.81
N PRO A 141 10.23 -10.39 -54.33
CA PRO A 141 9.28 -9.45 -53.71
C PRO A 141 7.80 -9.89 -53.86
N MET A 142 7.51 -11.09 -54.38
CA MET A 142 6.15 -11.56 -54.60
C MET A 142 5.42 -11.80 -53.28
N LYS A 143 4.20 -11.28 -53.14
CA LYS A 143 3.36 -11.45 -51.95
C LYS A 143 2.92 -12.92 -51.82
N LEU A 144 3.40 -13.59 -50.78
CA LEU A 144 3.12 -15.02 -50.55
C LEU A 144 1.79 -15.23 -49.81
N PRO A 145 0.89 -16.11 -50.28
CA PRO A 145 -0.29 -16.49 -49.52
C PRO A 145 0.12 -17.30 -48.29
N VAL A 146 -0.45 -16.96 -47.13
CA VAL A 146 -0.25 -17.72 -45.88
C VAL A 146 -1.27 -18.85 -45.82
N HIS A 147 -0.80 -20.09 -45.72
CA HIS A 147 -1.64 -21.26 -45.51
C HIS A 147 -1.45 -21.78 -44.09
N LYS A 148 -2.54 -21.85 -43.33
CA LYS A 148 -2.52 -22.20 -41.91
C LYS A 148 -2.82 -23.69 -41.71
N LEU A 149 -1.96 -24.41 -41.00
CA LEU A 149 -2.12 -25.83 -40.66
C LEU A 149 -2.32 -26.01 -39.16
N TYR A 150 -3.25 -26.85 -38.74
CA TYR A 150 -3.49 -27.13 -37.33
C TYR A 150 -2.40 -28.03 -36.73
N ILE A 151 -1.83 -27.63 -35.60
CA ILE A 151 -0.82 -28.42 -34.88
C ILE A 151 -1.38 -29.79 -34.47
N GLU A 152 -0.61 -30.85 -34.72
CA GLU A 152 -0.93 -32.24 -34.34
C GLU A 152 -2.32 -32.78 -34.79
N TYR A 153 -2.96 -32.11 -35.76
CA TYR A 153 -4.32 -32.43 -36.21
C TYR A 153 -4.35 -33.49 -37.33
N GLY A 154 -3.67 -34.62 -37.10
CA GLY A 154 -3.56 -35.70 -38.09
C GLY A 154 -2.98 -35.25 -39.43
N ILE A 155 -3.29 -36.03 -40.49
CA ILE A 155 -2.75 -35.79 -41.84
C ILE A 155 -3.48 -34.61 -42.49
N GLN A 156 -2.73 -33.55 -42.81
CA GLN A 156 -3.20 -32.39 -43.57
C GLN A 156 -2.43 -32.28 -44.88
N ARG A 157 -3.00 -31.59 -45.87
CA ARG A 157 -2.39 -31.43 -47.20
C ARG A 157 -2.51 -30.00 -47.71
N ILE A 158 -1.47 -29.54 -48.39
CA ILE A 158 -1.51 -28.33 -49.22
C ILE A 158 -1.47 -28.75 -50.70
N THR A 159 -2.06 -27.95 -51.57
CA THR A 159 -2.04 -28.17 -53.03
C THR A 159 -1.30 -27.02 -53.70
N CYS A 160 -0.53 -27.32 -54.74
CA CYS A 160 0.22 -26.31 -55.49
C CYS A 160 -0.73 -25.26 -56.13
N PRO A 161 -0.62 -23.96 -55.81
CA PRO A 161 -1.70 -23.01 -56.09
C PRO A 161 -1.70 -22.45 -57.53
N ASN A 162 -2.91 -22.21 -58.06
CA ASN A 162 -3.17 -21.54 -59.35
C ASN A 162 -2.54 -22.25 -60.59
N VAL A 163 -2.45 -23.58 -60.56
CA VAL A 163 -1.92 -24.42 -61.65
C VAL A 163 -2.97 -24.77 -62.72
N ASP A 164 -4.25 -24.58 -62.41
CA ASP A 164 -5.37 -25.09 -63.20
C ASP A 164 -5.47 -24.43 -64.59
N GLY A 165 -5.53 -25.24 -65.65
CA GLY A 165 -5.68 -24.75 -67.03
C GLY A 165 -4.39 -24.26 -67.70
N TYR A 166 -3.21 -24.42 -67.09
CA TYR A 166 -1.92 -24.23 -67.77
C TYR A 166 -1.58 -25.35 -68.76
N PHE A 167 -2.13 -26.54 -68.57
CA PHE A 167 -1.92 -27.71 -69.42
C PHE A 167 -3.19 -28.58 -69.47
N PRO A 168 -3.44 -29.32 -70.55
CA PRO A 168 -4.61 -30.21 -70.67
C PRO A 168 -4.44 -31.46 -69.79
N SER A 169 -5.55 -32.09 -69.40
CA SER A 169 -5.56 -33.27 -68.50
C SER A 169 -4.85 -34.52 -69.04
N SER A 170 -4.56 -34.55 -70.34
CA SER A 170 -3.74 -35.56 -71.03
C SER A 170 -2.25 -35.46 -70.69
N VAL A 171 -1.76 -34.25 -70.39
CA VAL A 171 -0.36 -34.01 -69.99
C VAL A 171 -0.21 -34.33 -68.49
N LYS A 172 0.81 -35.12 -68.16
CA LYS A 172 1.23 -35.37 -66.77
C LYS A 172 2.45 -34.49 -66.47
N PRO A 173 2.31 -33.43 -65.66
CA PRO A 173 3.43 -32.58 -65.29
C PRO A 173 4.33 -33.27 -64.27
N THR A 174 5.61 -32.91 -64.25
CA THR A 174 6.56 -33.28 -63.20
C THR A 174 6.54 -32.19 -62.13
N ILE A 175 6.28 -32.55 -60.87
CA ILE A 175 6.24 -31.61 -59.74
C ILE A 175 7.38 -31.91 -58.76
N THR A 176 8.11 -30.87 -58.35
CA THR A 176 9.08 -30.92 -57.25
C THR A 176 8.72 -29.90 -56.18
N TRP A 177 8.84 -30.29 -54.91
CA TRP A 177 8.58 -29.44 -53.76
C TRP A 177 9.88 -29.07 -53.03
N TYR A 178 9.93 -27.85 -52.50
CA TYR A 178 11.05 -27.29 -51.76
C TYR A 178 10.55 -26.61 -50.48
N MET A 179 11.36 -26.65 -49.42
CA MET A 179 11.18 -25.88 -48.20
C MET A 179 12.34 -24.88 -48.11
N GLY A 180 12.05 -23.59 -48.26
CA GLY A 180 13.08 -22.60 -48.61
C GLY A 180 13.79 -23.01 -49.91
N CYS A 181 15.11 -23.17 -49.84
CA CYS A 181 15.93 -23.64 -50.96
C CYS A 181 16.15 -25.18 -50.99
N TYR A 182 15.72 -25.91 -49.96
CA TYR A 182 15.97 -27.34 -49.84
C TYR A 182 14.88 -28.18 -50.51
N LYS A 183 15.25 -29.03 -51.46
CA LYS A 183 14.32 -29.96 -52.10
C LYS A 183 13.79 -30.96 -51.07
N ILE A 184 12.47 -31.12 -51.00
CA ILE A 184 11.82 -32.05 -50.06
C ILE A 184 12.00 -33.48 -50.56
N GLN A 185 12.94 -34.19 -49.95
CA GLN A 185 13.20 -35.62 -50.15
C GLN A 185 13.46 -36.25 -48.79
N ASN A 186 12.84 -37.39 -48.49
CA ASN A 186 13.03 -38.16 -47.26
C ASN A 186 12.78 -37.38 -45.94
N PHE A 187 11.88 -36.39 -45.96
CA PHE A 187 11.41 -35.73 -44.74
C PHE A 187 10.56 -36.71 -43.91
N ASN A 188 10.73 -36.70 -42.60
CA ASN A 188 10.08 -37.65 -41.69
C ASN A 188 8.56 -37.45 -41.55
N ASN A 189 8.07 -36.21 -41.64
CA ASN A 189 6.67 -35.86 -41.46
C ASN A 189 6.04 -35.10 -42.63
N VAL A 190 6.77 -34.90 -43.74
CA VAL A 190 6.30 -34.20 -44.95
C VAL A 190 6.55 -35.07 -46.19
N ILE A 191 5.50 -35.42 -46.92
CA ILE A 191 5.57 -36.32 -48.09
C ILE A 191 4.97 -35.62 -49.33
N PRO A 192 5.70 -35.52 -50.45
CA PRO A 192 5.16 -35.01 -51.71
C PRO A 192 4.30 -36.07 -52.43
N GLU A 193 3.04 -35.74 -52.69
CA GLU A 193 2.05 -36.53 -53.42
C GLU A 193 1.70 -35.86 -54.75
N GLY A 194 2.74 -35.63 -55.58
CA GLY A 194 2.61 -34.91 -56.85
C GLY A 194 2.15 -33.46 -56.65
N MET A 195 0.90 -33.16 -57.01
CA MET A 195 0.29 -31.83 -56.89
C MET A 195 0.06 -31.40 -55.44
N ASN A 196 0.06 -32.35 -54.50
CA ASN A 196 -0.15 -32.13 -53.08
C ASN A 196 1.14 -32.34 -52.29
N LEU A 197 1.24 -31.70 -51.13
CA LEU A 197 2.25 -31.97 -50.12
C LEU A 197 1.54 -32.30 -48.79
N SER A 198 1.72 -33.52 -48.31
CA SER A 198 1.06 -34.05 -47.12
C SER A 198 1.94 -33.91 -45.89
N PHE A 199 1.38 -33.36 -44.82
CA PHE A 199 1.97 -33.24 -43.49
C PHE A 199 1.31 -34.29 -42.59
N LEU A 200 2.05 -35.33 -42.18
CA LEU A 200 1.49 -36.44 -41.40
C LEU A 200 1.08 -36.01 -39.99
N ILE A 201 1.93 -35.20 -39.37
CA ILE A 201 1.72 -34.52 -38.10
C ILE A 201 2.43 -33.16 -38.24
N ALA A 202 1.67 -32.07 -38.22
CA ALA A 202 2.24 -30.72 -38.36
C ALA A 202 2.79 -30.21 -37.01
N PHE A 203 4.05 -29.77 -37.02
CA PHE A 203 4.75 -29.17 -35.87
C PHE A 203 5.23 -27.75 -36.20
N ILE A 204 5.53 -26.95 -35.17
CA ILE A 204 6.05 -25.57 -35.33
C ILE A 204 7.33 -25.51 -36.18
N SER A 205 8.12 -26.59 -36.21
CA SER A 205 9.31 -26.76 -37.08
C SER A 205 8.99 -26.84 -38.59
N ASN A 206 7.73 -27.11 -38.96
CA ASN A 206 7.26 -27.06 -40.35
C ASN A 206 6.80 -25.66 -40.78
N ASN A 207 7.00 -24.62 -39.96
CA ASN A 207 6.81 -23.24 -40.40
C ASN A 207 7.85 -22.88 -41.45
N GLY A 208 7.42 -22.29 -42.56
CA GLY A 208 8.35 -21.83 -43.60
C GLY A 208 7.68 -21.59 -44.95
N ASN A 209 8.49 -21.18 -45.92
CA ASN A 209 8.04 -21.00 -47.30
C ASN A 209 8.18 -22.33 -48.05
N TYR A 210 7.06 -22.81 -48.60
CA TYR A 210 7.00 -24.03 -49.40
C TYR A 210 6.77 -23.66 -50.85
N THR A 211 7.68 -24.11 -51.71
CA THR A 211 7.66 -23.84 -53.15
C THR A 211 7.38 -25.12 -53.91
N CYS A 212 6.36 -25.15 -54.76
CA CYS A 212 6.19 -26.17 -55.78
C CYS A 212 6.68 -25.63 -57.13
N VAL A 213 7.46 -26.45 -57.84
CA VAL A 213 7.88 -26.20 -59.23
C VAL A 213 7.22 -27.27 -60.09
N VAL A 214 6.30 -26.84 -60.96
CA VAL A 214 5.56 -27.70 -61.89
C VAL A 214 6.14 -27.53 -63.28
N THR A 215 6.64 -28.61 -63.87
CA THR A 215 7.23 -28.61 -65.22
C THR A 215 6.33 -29.40 -66.17
N TYR A 216 5.98 -28.82 -67.31
CA TYR A 216 5.12 -29.46 -68.31
C TYR A 216 5.57 -29.18 -69.75
N PRO A 217 5.39 -30.14 -70.68
CA PRO A 217 5.63 -29.92 -72.10
C PRO A 217 4.41 -29.31 -72.82
N GLU A 218 4.65 -28.32 -73.68
CA GLU A 218 3.65 -27.75 -74.60
C GLU A 218 4.35 -27.39 -75.93
N ASN A 219 3.80 -27.82 -77.08
CA ASN A 219 4.28 -27.50 -78.43
C ASN A 219 5.81 -27.69 -78.65
N GLY A 220 6.40 -28.73 -78.07
CA GLY A 220 7.83 -29.03 -78.16
C GLY A 220 8.73 -28.25 -77.20
N ARG A 221 8.16 -27.44 -76.31
CA ARG A 221 8.86 -26.68 -75.26
C ARG A 221 8.53 -27.22 -73.89
N THR A 222 9.42 -26.98 -72.92
CA THR A 222 9.17 -27.24 -71.50
C THR A 222 8.94 -25.91 -70.78
N PHE A 223 7.77 -25.75 -70.16
CA PHE A 223 7.47 -24.60 -69.31
C PHE A 223 7.56 -24.98 -67.83
N HIS A 224 7.92 -24.00 -67.00
CA HIS A 224 8.01 -24.12 -65.56
C HIS A 224 7.02 -23.16 -64.89
N LEU A 225 6.39 -23.61 -63.81
CA LEU A 225 5.53 -22.82 -62.94
C LEU A 225 6.04 -22.95 -61.51
N THR A 226 6.65 -21.90 -60.98
CA THR A 226 7.08 -21.79 -59.59
C THR A 226 5.97 -21.13 -58.79
N ARG A 227 5.55 -21.76 -57.69
CA ARG A 227 4.52 -21.22 -56.81
C ARG A 227 4.90 -21.44 -55.35
N THR A 228 4.98 -20.34 -54.61
CA THR A 228 5.42 -20.32 -53.22
C THR A 228 4.27 -19.89 -52.32
N LEU A 229 4.14 -20.56 -51.18
CA LEU A 229 3.18 -20.22 -50.12
C LEU A 229 3.85 -20.37 -48.75
N THR A 230 3.46 -19.54 -47.78
CA THR A 230 4.01 -19.61 -46.42
C THR A 230 3.13 -20.53 -45.57
N VAL A 231 3.67 -21.67 -45.17
CA VAL A 231 3.01 -22.58 -44.22
C VAL A 231 3.23 -22.06 -42.81
N LYS A 232 2.14 -21.94 -42.06
CA LYS A 232 2.11 -21.47 -40.67
C LYS A 232 1.30 -22.44 -39.82
N VAL A 233 1.93 -23.05 -38.82
CA VAL A 233 1.28 -23.97 -37.90
C VAL A 233 0.65 -23.20 -36.75
N VAL A 234 -0.63 -23.50 -36.49
CA VAL A 234 -1.53 -22.77 -35.59
C VAL A 234 -2.26 -23.70 -34.60
N GLY A 235 -2.90 -23.13 -33.57
CA GLY A 235 -3.58 -23.87 -32.52
C GLY A 235 -4.67 -24.83 -33.03
N SER A 236 -4.77 -26.00 -32.41
CA SER A 236 -5.64 -27.09 -32.87
C SER A 236 -7.08 -26.94 -32.35
N PRO A 237 -8.12 -27.09 -33.18
CA PRO A 237 -9.51 -26.94 -32.75
C PRO A 237 -9.98 -28.03 -31.76
N LYS A 238 -9.23 -29.14 -31.63
CA LYS A 238 -9.43 -30.17 -30.58
C LYS A 238 -9.12 -29.64 -29.18
N ASN A 239 -8.09 -28.80 -29.08
CA ASN A 239 -7.59 -28.25 -27.81
C ASN A 239 -8.19 -26.86 -27.53
N ALA A 240 -9.05 -26.36 -28.42
CA ALA A 240 -9.63 -25.02 -28.33
C ALA A 240 -10.71 -24.95 -27.24
N VAL A 241 -10.40 -24.21 -26.18
CA VAL A 241 -11.25 -23.97 -25.01
C VAL A 241 -12.04 -22.65 -25.15
N PRO A 242 -13.09 -22.43 -24.34
CA PRO A 242 -13.65 -21.11 -24.11
C PRO A 242 -12.58 -20.12 -23.61
N PRO A 243 -12.82 -18.79 -23.68
CA PRO A 243 -11.85 -17.81 -23.23
C PRO A 243 -11.49 -18.03 -21.75
N VAL A 244 -10.22 -17.81 -21.40
CA VAL A 244 -9.71 -18.01 -20.03
C VAL A 244 -9.26 -16.66 -19.46
N ILE A 245 -9.96 -16.16 -18.46
CA ILE A 245 -9.63 -14.92 -17.76
C ILE A 245 -8.57 -15.23 -16.69
N HIS A 246 -7.34 -14.72 -16.88
CA HIS A 246 -6.22 -14.86 -15.94
C HIS A 246 -6.19 -13.74 -14.88
N SER A 247 -6.64 -12.55 -15.27
CA SER A 247 -6.89 -11.39 -14.40
C SER A 247 -8.19 -10.73 -14.86
N PRO A 248 -9.08 -10.26 -13.97
CA PRO A 248 -9.02 -10.40 -12.51
C PRO A 248 -9.12 -11.86 -12.06
N ASN A 249 -8.52 -12.19 -10.92
CA ASN A 249 -8.61 -13.50 -10.28
C ASN A 249 -9.06 -13.37 -8.82
N ASP A 250 -9.44 -14.48 -8.19
CA ASP A 250 -10.06 -14.48 -6.86
C ASP A 250 -9.06 -14.23 -5.72
N HIS A 251 -7.76 -14.19 -6.03
CA HIS A 251 -6.67 -13.98 -5.07
C HIS A 251 -6.20 -12.51 -5.02
N VAL A 252 -6.39 -11.76 -6.11
CA VAL A 252 -5.98 -10.36 -6.23
C VAL A 252 -7.14 -9.45 -5.80
N VAL A 253 -6.90 -8.68 -4.74
CA VAL A 253 -7.82 -7.63 -4.26
C VAL A 253 -7.20 -6.27 -4.57
N TYR A 254 -7.95 -5.43 -5.28
CA TYR A 254 -7.55 -4.07 -5.63
C TYR A 254 -7.94 -3.11 -4.51
N GLU A 255 -7.06 -2.94 -3.53
CA GLU A 255 -7.27 -2.03 -2.39
C GLU A 255 -6.74 -0.62 -2.69
N LYS A 256 -7.61 0.38 -2.59
CA LYS A 256 -7.29 1.79 -2.91
C LYS A 256 -7.89 2.78 -1.92
N GLU A 257 -7.20 3.91 -1.75
CA GLU A 257 -7.70 5.05 -0.97
C GLU A 257 -8.51 6.01 -1.88
N PRO A 258 -9.58 6.67 -1.38
CA PRO A 258 -10.34 7.64 -2.18
C PRO A 258 -9.45 8.78 -2.69
N GLY A 259 -9.47 9.01 -3.99
CA GLY A 259 -8.63 10.00 -4.67
C GLY A 259 -7.37 9.43 -5.35
N GLU A 260 -7.00 8.17 -5.10
CA GLU A 260 -5.94 7.49 -5.86
C GLU A 260 -6.43 7.06 -7.26
N GLU A 261 -5.49 6.70 -8.14
CA GLU A 261 -5.77 6.04 -9.41
C GLU A 261 -5.98 4.52 -9.21
N LEU A 262 -7.08 3.98 -9.76
CA LEU A 262 -7.40 2.55 -9.80
C LEU A 262 -7.15 2.02 -11.22
N LEU A 263 -6.33 0.97 -11.31
CA LEU A 263 -6.00 0.26 -12.54
C LEU A 263 -6.43 -1.20 -12.39
N ILE A 264 -7.35 -1.67 -13.23
CA ILE A 264 -7.82 -3.06 -13.23
C ILE A 264 -7.49 -3.70 -14.59
N PRO A 265 -6.46 -4.54 -14.68
CA PRO A 265 -6.14 -5.28 -15.90
C PRO A 265 -7.05 -6.50 -16.05
N CYS A 266 -7.79 -6.58 -17.16
CA CYS A 266 -8.36 -7.84 -17.62
C CYS A 266 -7.42 -8.51 -18.63
N THR A 267 -6.86 -9.66 -18.28
CA THR A 267 -5.99 -10.46 -19.15
C THR A 267 -6.71 -11.74 -19.53
N VAL A 268 -6.89 -11.97 -20.83
CA VAL A 268 -7.72 -13.06 -21.37
C VAL A 268 -6.95 -13.82 -22.44
N TYR A 269 -6.88 -15.14 -22.27
CA TYR A 269 -6.36 -16.07 -23.27
C TYR A 269 -7.50 -16.64 -24.14
N PHE A 270 -7.26 -16.67 -25.44
CA PHE A 270 -8.14 -17.23 -26.47
C PHE A 270 -7.38 -18.27 -27.29
N SER A 271 -7.89 -19.50 -27.34
CA SER A 271 -7.38 -20.51 -28.28
C SER A 271 -7.60 -20.10 -29.74
N PHE A 272 -6.63 -20.37 -30.60
CA PHE A 272 -6.74 -20.05 -32.02
C PHE A 272 -7.89 -20.79 -32.72
N LEU A 273 -8.67 -20.05 -33.52
CA LEU A 273 -9.74 -20.54 -34.39
C LEU A 273 -9.84 -19.63 -35.63
N MET A 274 -9.97 -20.20 -36.83
CA MET A 274 -9.85 -19.44 -38.11
C MET A 274 -10.79 -18.24 -38.23
N ASP A 275 -12.07 -18.41 -37.86
CA ASP A 275 -13.12 -17.41 -38.05
C ASP A 275 -13.71 -16.91 -36.70
N SER A 276 -12.98 -17.07 -35.60
CA SER A 276 -13.45 -16.59 -34.28
C SER A 276 -13.26 -15.09 -34.13
N ARG A 277 -14.35 -14.38 -33.88
CA ARG A 277 -14.30 -13.01 -33.35
C ARG A 277 -14.10 -13.08 -31.85
N ASN A 278 -12.85 -12.90 -31.43
CA ASN A 278 -12.51 -12.77 -30.02
C ASN A 278 -12.83 -11.34 -29.57
N GLU A 279 -13.50 -11.20 -28.43
CA GLU A 279 -13.97 -9.94 -27.88
C GLU A 279 -13.71 -9.92 -26.37
N VAL A 280 -13.27 -8.78 -25.85
CA VAL A 280 -13.15 -8.49 -24.41
C VAL A 280 -13.84 -7.15 -24.16
N TRP A 281 -14.58 -7.04 -23.07
CA TRP A 281 -15.15 -5.77 -22.64
C TRP A 281 -15.35 -5.72 -21.12
N TRP A 282 -15.46 -4.50 -20.60
CA TRP A 282 -15.80 -4.25 -19.21
C TRP A 282 -17.28 -3.91 -19.06
N THR A 283 -17.86 -4.30 -17.93
CA THR A 283 -19.11 -3.73 -17.42
C THR A 283 -18.91 -3.24 -16.00
N ILE A 284 -19.58 -2.14 -15.65
CA ILE A 284 -19.59 -1.57 -14.29
C ILE A 284 -21.06 -1.55 -13.87
N ASP A 285 -21.41 -2.27 -12.80
CA ASP A 285 -22.80 -2.49 -12.35
C ASP A 285 -23.76 -2.93 -13.48
N GLY A 286 -23.25 -3.79 -14.38
CA GLY A 286 -23.99 -4.33 -15.52
C GLY A 286 -24.21 -3.37 -16.70
N LYS A 287 -23.69 -2.13 -16.64
CA LYS A 287 -23.72 -1.15 -17.74
C LYS A 287 -22.37 -1.05 -18.43
N LYS A 288 -22.35 -0.49 -19.65
CA LYS A 288 -21.10 -0.16 -20.34
C LYS A 288 -20.43 1.05 -19.67
N PRO A 289 -19.09 1.14 -19.69
CA PRO A 289 -18.37 2.30 -19.15
C PRO A 289 -18.85 3.64 -19.73
N ASP A 290 -19.17 3.69 -21.03
CA ASP A 290 -19.63 4.90 -21.74
C ASP A 290 -20.99 5.43 -21.25
N ASP A 291 -21.83 4.57 -20.66
CA ASP A 291 -23.18 4.93 -20.16
C ASP A 291 -23.13 5.56 -18.74
N ILE A 292 -21.94 5.76 -18.18
CA ILE A 292 -21.71 6.09 -16.77
C ILE A 292 -20.93 7.41 -16.70
N PRO A 293 -21.30 8.37 -15.81
CA PRO A 293 -20.68 9.69 -15.73
C PRO A 293 -19.31 9.70 -15.01
N ILE A 294 -18.42 8.76 -15.34
CA ILE A 294 -17.07 8.62 -14.79
C ILE A 294 -16.07 8.73 -15.96
N ASP A 295 -14.98 9.49 -15.78
CA ASP A 295 -13.85 9.49 -16.72
C ASP A 295 -13.07 8.16 -16.63
N VAL A 296 -13.54 7.15 -17.37
CA VAL A 296 -12.93 5.83 -17.49
C VAL A 296 -12.09 5.78 -18.77
N THR A 297 -10.82 5.41 -18.65
CA THR A 297 -9.95 5.15 -19.82
C THR A 297 -9.70 3.66 -19.96
N ILE A 298 -9.85 3.11 -21.17
CA ILE A 298 -9.56 1.70 -21.47
C ILE A 298 -8.39 1.63 -22.45
N ASN A 299 -7.31 0.98 -22.03
CA ASN A 299 -6.16 0.69 -22.88
C ASN A 299 -6.16 -0.80 -23.27
N GLU A 300 -6.22 -1.09 -24.58
CA GLU A 300 -6.15 -2.45 -25.11
C GLU A 300 -4.76 -2.78 -25.67
N SER A 301 -4.31 -4.02 -25.45
CA SER A 301 -3.10 -4.58 -26.04
C SER A 301 -3.32 -6.05 -26.40
N ILE A 302 -2.72 -6.49 -27.50
CA ILE A 302 -2.90 -7.82 -28.07
C ILE A 302 -1.54 -8.47 -28.27
N SER A 303 -1.41 -9.73 -27.89
CA SER A 303 -0.21 -10.55 -28.10
C SER A 303 -0.59 -11.91 -28.66
N HIS A 304 0.27 -12.48 -29.51
CA HIS A 304 0.02 -13.77 -30.18
C HIS A 304 1.08 -14.80 -29.80
N SER A 305 0.65 -16.04 -29.57
CA SER A 305 1.53 -17.18 -29.34
C SER A 305 2.24 -17.61 -30.64
N ARG A 306 3.18 -18.56 -30.53
CA ARG A 306 3.83 -19.16 -31.72
C ARG A 306 2.81 -19.87 -32.63
N THR A 307 1.71 -20.34 -32.07
CA THR A 307 0.56 -21.02 -32.68
C THR A 307 -0.62 -20.07 -32.97
N GLU A 308 -0.40 -18.75 -32.91
CA GLU A 308 -1.43 -17.71 -33.13
C GLU A 308 -2.57 -17.68 -32.09
N ASP A 309 -2.44 -18.37 -30.96
CA ASP A 309 -3.36 -18.19 -29.83
C ASP A 309 -3.23 -16.76 -29.31
N GLU A 310 -4.35 -16.11 -29.03
CA GLU A 310 -4.41 -14.68 -28.77
C GLU A 310 -4.52 -14.44 -27.28
N THR A 311 -3.67 -13.56 -26.73
CA THR A 311 -3.81 -13.06 -25.35
C THR A 311 -4.05 -11.56 -25.41
N ARG A 312 -5.28 -11.15 -25.08
CA ARG A 312 -5.67 -9.74 -24.99
C ARG A 312 -5.60 -9.24 -23.56
N THR A 313 -5.18 -7.99 -23.41
CA THR A 313 -5.19 -7.29 -22.13
C THR A 313 -5.88 -5.94 -22.28
N GLN A 314 -7.00 -5.76 -21.58
CA GLN A 314 -7.72 -4.50 -21.47
C GLN A 314 -7.62 -3.95 -20.05
N ILE A 315 -6.93 -2.82 -19.89
CA ILE A 315 -6.74 -2.16 -18.59
C ILE A 315 -7.77 -1.04 -18.45
N LEU A 316 -8.64 -1.16 -17.45
CA LEU A 316 -9.57 -0.12 -17.02
C LEU A 316 -8.84 0.80 -16.04
N SER A 317 -8.72 2.09 -16.37
CA SER A 317 -8.18 3.14 -15.50
C SER A 317 -9.26 4.13 -15.08
N ILE A 318 -9.27 4.47 -13.79
CA ILE A 318 -10.00 5.59 -13.19
C ILE A 318 -8.99 6.44 -12.43
N LYS A 319 -8.69 7.65 -12.94
CA LYS A 319 -7.60 8.52 -12.44
C LYS A 319 -7.78 8.98 -10.99
N LYS A 320 -9.03 9.20 -10.57
CA LYS A 320 -9.39 9.72 -9.25
C LYS A 320 -10.67 9.08 -8.76
N VAL A 321 -10.53 8.12 -7.86
CA VAL A 321 -11.61 7.20 -7.49
C VAL A 321 -12.39 7.70 -6.28
N THR A 322 -13.72 7.67 -6.32
CA THR A 322 -14.60 8.01 -5.19
C THR A 322 -14.88 6.81 -4.27
N SER A 323 -15.44 7.07 -3.08
CA SER A 323 -15.89 6.00 -2.17
C SER A 323 -17.13 5.24 -2.65
N GLU A 324 -17.84 5.75 -3.66
CA GLU A 324 -18.90 5.03 -4.37
C GLU A 324 -18.31 4.12 -5.44
N ASP A 325 -17.31 4.61 -6.18
CA ASP A 325 -16.59 3.84 -7.21
C ASP A 325 -15.98 2.57 -6.61
N LEU A 326 -15.34 2.65 -5.44
CA LEU A 326 -14.76 1.51 -4.72
C LEU A 326 -15.79 0.46 -4.25
N LYS A 327 -17.09 0.75 -4.35
CA LYS A 327 -18.19 -0.17 -4.01
C LYS A 327 -18.88 -0.74 -5.25
N ARG A 328 -18.58 -0.25 -6.46
CA ARG A 328 -19.17 -0.75 -7.70
C ARG A 328 -18.63 -2.13 -8.06
N SER A 329 -19.44 -2.88 -8.79
CA SER A 329 -19.08 -4.18 -9.33
C SER A 329 -18.44 -4.03 -10.72
N TYR A 330 -17.12 -4.24 -10.78
CA TYR A 330 -16.36 -4.25 -12.03
C TYR A 330 -16.26 -5.68 -12.54
N VAL A 331 -16.82 -5.97 -13.72
CA VAL A 331 -16.81 -7.32 -14.31
C VAL A 331 -16.18 -7.25 -15.70
N CYS A 332 -15.14 -8.04 -15.92
CA CYS A 332 -14.61 -8.26 -17.26
C CYS A 332 -15.33 -9.44 -17.90
N HIS A 333 -15.70 -9.27 -19.16
CA HIS A 333 -16.33 -10.29 -20.00
C HIS A 333 -15.42 -10.60 -21.18
N ALA A 334 -15.46 -11.85 -21.62
CA ALA A 334 -14.74 -12.31 -22.80
C ALA A 334 -15.55 -13.33 -23.59
N ARG A 335 -15.54 -13.19 -24.92
CA ARG A 335 -16.33 -14.02 -25.84
C ARG A 335 -15.49 -14.51 -27.01
N SER A 336 -15.70 -15.77 -27.39
CA SER A 336 -15.19 -16.37 -28.62
C SER A 336 -16.21 -17.33 -29.20
N ALA A 337 -15.91 -17.93 -30.36
CA ALA A 337 -16.76 -18.97 -30.97
C ALA A 337 -16.97 -20.23 -30.09
N LYS A 338 -16.23 -20.40 -28.97
CA LYS A 338 -16.39 -21.51 -28.02
C LYS A 338 -17.29 -21.19 -26.84
N GLY A 339 -17.59 -19.91 -26.58
CA GLY A 339 -18.42 -19.49 -25.47
C GLY A 339 -18.06 -18.11 -24.92
N GLU A 340 -18.77 -17.72 -23.87
CA GLU A 340 -18.61 -16.46 -23.16
C GLU A 340 -18.34 -16.74 -21.68
N VAL A 341 -17.43 -15.97 -21.09
CA VAL A 341 -17.06 -16.04 -19.67
C VAL A 341 -17.01 -14.63 -19.08
N ALA A 342 -17.30 -14.52 -17.79
CA ALA A 342 -17.24 -13.27 -17.06
C ALA A 342 -16.57 -13.46 -15.71
N LYS A 343 -15.79 -12.47 -15.25
CA LYS A 343 -15.14 -12.50 -13.94
C LYS A 343 -15.09 -11.11 -13.30
N ALA A 344 -15.55 -11.03 -12.05
CA ALA A 344 -15.55 -9.81 -11.26
C ALA A 344 -14.15 -9.51 -10.70
N ALA A 345 -13.78 -8.23 -10.64
CA ALA A 345 -12.61 -7.75 -9.93
C ALA A 345 -12.99 -7.37 -8.49
N THR A 346 -12.27 -7.92 -7.52
CA THR A 346 -12.50 -7.62 -6.10
C THR A 346 -11.85 -6.28 -5.74
N VAL A 347 -12.61 -5.19 -5.82
CA VAL A 347 -12.17 -3.86 -5.39
C VAL A 347 -12.57 -3.63 -3.93
N LYS A 348 -11.70 -3.02 -3.12
CA LYS A 348 -12.02 -2.61 -1.75
C LYS A 348 -11.46 -1.24 -1.43
N GLN A 349 -12.18 -0.51 -0.57
CA GLN A 349 -11.64 0.70 0.03
C GLN A 349 -10.64 0.34 1.13
N LYS A 350 -9.40 0.81 0.97
CA LYS A 350 -8.39 0.73 2.02
C LYS A 350 -8.75 1.73 3.13
N VAL A 351 -9.21 1.22 4.27
CA VAL A 351 -9.49 2.04 5.45
C VAL A 351 -8.17 2.27 6.18
N PRO A 352 -7.69 3.53 6.35
CA PRO A 352 -6.45 3.78 7.06
C PRO A 352 -6.59 3.32 8.51
N ALA A 353 -5.68 2.45 8.96
CA ALA A 353 -5.65 1.99 10.34
C ALA A 353 -5.51 3.22 11.28
N PRO A 354 -6.38 3.38 12.28
CA PRO A 354 -6.47 4.62 13.01
C PRO A 354 -5.25 4.83 13.91
N ARG A 355 -4.57 5.97 13.73
CA ARG A 355 -3.30 6.33 14.42
C ARG A 355 -3.42 6.56 15.94
N TYR A 356 -4.59 6.34 16.56
CA TYR A 356 -4.80 6.59 17.99
C TYR A 356 -3.94 5.70 18.89
N THR A 357 -3.41 4.58 18.39
CA THR A 357 -2.61 3.63 19.19
C THR A 357 -1.33 4.25 19.76
N VAL A 358 -0.71 5.18 19.03
CA VAL A 358 0.50 5.89 19.47
C VAL A 358 0.18 6.98 20.50
N GLU A 359 -0.90 7.73 20.26
CA GLU A 359 -1.42 8.76 21.19
C GLU A 359 -1.82 8.13 22.54
N LEU A 360 -2.57 7.03 22.53
CA LEU A 360 -3.02 6.35 23.75
C LEU A 360 -1.85 5.75 24.55
N ALA A 361 -0.87 5.15 23.86
CA ALA A 361 0.32 4.60 24.52
C ALA A 361 1.17 5.68 25.20
N CYS A 362 1.31 6.85 24.56
CA CYS A 362 2.02 7.99 25.13
C CYS A 362 1.30 8.55 26.37
N GLY A 363 -0.03 8.72 26.28
CA GLY A 363 -0.86 9.17 27.40
C GLY A 363 -0.79 8.22 28.61
N PHE A 364 -0.84 6.91 28.39
CA PHE A 364 -0.73 5.92 29.47
C PHE A 364 0.66 5.88 30.10
N GLY A 365 1.73 6.05 29.31
CA GLY A 365 3.09 6.16 29.83
C GLY A 365 3.28 7.37 30.76
N ALA A 366 2.73 8.53 30.38
CA ALA A 366 2.81 9.75 31.18
C ALA A 366 2.06 9.64 32.52
N THR A 367 0.89 9.01 32.55
CA THR A 367 0.12 8.83 33.80
C THR A 367 0.81 7.87 34.76
N VAL A 368 1.37 6.75 34.27
CA VAL A 368 2.13 5.80 35.10
C VAL A 368 3.37 6.46 35.71
N LEU A 369 4.12 7.25 34.93
CA LEU A 369 5.29 8.00 35.44
C LEU A 369 4.91 8.94 36.59
N LEU A 370 3.81 9.69 36.43
CA LEU A 370 3.34 10.64 37.43
C LEU A 370 2.92 9.94 38.74
N VAL A 371 2.25 8.79 38.65
CA VAL A 371 1.87 7.98 39.83
C VAL A 371 3.12 7.48 40.58
N VAL A 372 4.14 6.99 39.87
CA VAL A 372 5.40 6.54 40.49
C VAL A 372 6.09 7.68 41.22
N ILE A 373 6.15 8.88 40.64
CA ILE A 373 6.73 10.07 41.28
C ILE A 373 5.98 10.41 42.58
N LEU A 374 4.65 10.41 42.57
CA LEU A 374 3.84 10.68 43.76
C LEU A 374 4.09 9.65 44.88
N ILE A 375 4.20 8.36 44.54
CA ILE A 375 4.50 7.29 45.50
C ILE A 375 5.89 7.50 46.13
N VAL A 376 6.91 7.84 45.34
CA VAL A 376 8.26 8.11 45.84
C VAL A 376 8.27 9.32 46.78
N VAL A 377 7.62 10.43 46.40
CA VAL A 377 7.50 11.63 47.25
C VAL A 377 6.80 11.31 48.57
N TYR A 378 5.70 10.56 48.53
CA TYR A 378 4.97 10.12 49.72
C TYR A 378 5.85 9.31 50.68
N HIS A 379 6.62 8.32 50.19
CA HIS A 379 7.48 7.50 51.04
C HIS A 379 8.69 8.27 51.62
N VAL A 380 9.26 9.22 50.89
CA VAL A 380 10.38 10.05 51.37
C VAL A 380 9.93 11.04 52.45
N TYR A 381 8.77 11.68 52.27
CA TYR A 381 8.30 12.78 53.11
C TYR A 381 7.17 12.42 54.10
N TRP A 382 6.85 11.12 54.28
CA TRP A 382 5.80 10.64 55.18
C TRP A 382 5.82 11.29 56.57
N LEU A 383 6.97 11.38 57.22
CA LEU A 383 7.09 12.00 58.55
C LEU A 383 6.75 13.50 58.53
N GLU A 384 7.13 14.23 57.48
CA GLU A 384 6.77 15.66 57.36
C GLU A 384 5.28 15.83 57.11
N MET A 385 4.69 15.02 56.21
CA MET A 385 3.26 15.05 55.90
C MET A 385 2.40 14.71 57.11
N VAL A 386 2.78 13.69 57.89
CA VAL A 386 2.08 13.33 59.12
C VAL A 386 2.24 14.42 60.19
N LEU A 387 3.42 15.01 60.36
CA LEU A 387 3.63 16.11 61.30
C LEU A 387 2.88 17.39 60.89
N PHE A 388 2.85 17.72 59.61
CA PHE A 388 2.09 18.86 59.06
C PHE A 388 0.58 18.66 59.25
N TYR A 389 0.06 17.47 58.92
CA TYR A 389 -1.34 17.12 59.18
C TYR A 389 -1.68 17.20 60.68
N ARG A 390 -0.83 16.62 61.54
CA ARG A 390 -1.00 16.63 62.99
C ARG A 390 -0.92 18.06 63.56
N ALA A 391 -0.10 18.95 63.00
CA ALA A 391 0.01 20.34 63.43
C ALA A 391 -1.14 21.25 62.95
N HIS A 392 -1.77 20.95 61.81
CA HIS A 392 -2.85 21.77 61.25
C HIS A 392 -4.26 21.28 61.61
N PHE A 393 -4.44 19.98 61.87
CA PHE A 393 -5.72 19.35 62.19
C PHE A 393 -5.77 18.69 63.58
N GLY A 394 -4.66 18.64 64.32
CA GLY A 394 -4.63 18.13 65.68
C GLY A 394 -5.23 19.12 66.68
N THR A 395 -6.07 18.62 67.58
CA THR A 395 -6.51 19.36 68.77
C THR A 395 -5.35 19.48 69.75
N ASP A 396 -5.09 20.69 70.26
CA ASP A 396 -4.06 20.94 71.26
C ASP A 396 -4.41 20.21 72.57
N GLU A 397 -3.51 19.34 73.04
CA GLU A 397 -3.72 18.55 74.26
C GLU A 397 -3.50 19.38 75.54
N THR A 398 -2.99 20.61 75.43
CA THR A 398 -2.66 21.46 76.60
C THR A 398 -3.80 22.36 77.07
N ILE A 399 -4.92 22.39 76.33
CA ILE A 399 -6.08 23.24 76.64
C ILE A 399 -7.08 22.44 77.51
N LEU A 400 -7.32 22.93 78.74
CA LEU A 400 -8.31 22.45 79.74
C LEU A 400 -7.96 21.19 80.58
N ASP A 401 -6.76 20.60 80.50
CA ASP A 401 -6.46 19.35 81.24
C ASP A 401 -6.00 19.51 82.71
N GLY A 402 -5.75 20.75 83.17
CA GLY A 402 -5.34 21.05 84.55
C GLY A 402 -3.91 20.63 84.92
N LYS A 403 -3.10 20.14 83.97
CA LYS A 403 -1.73 19.69 84.23
C LYS A 403 -0.70 20.81 84.13
N GLU A 404 0.23 20.81 85.09
CA GLU A 404 1.26 21.83 85.28
C GLU A 404 2.42 21.68 84.27
N TYR A 405 2.79 20.43 83.96
CA TYR A 405 3.93 20.08 83.12
C TYR A 405 3.49 19.27 81.88
N ASP A 406 4.19 19.48 80.77
CA ASP A 406 3.99 18.68 79.55
C ASP A 406 4.65 17.30 79.69
N ILE A 407 5.84 17.26 80.30
CA ILE A 407 6.72 16.09 80.27
C ILE A 407 7.48 15.99 81.60
N TYR A 408 7.35 14.87 82.31
CA TYR A 408 8.31 14.47 83.35
C TYR A 408 9.50 13.76 82.71
N VAL A 409 10.74 14.12 83.04
CA VAL A 409 11.95 13.46 82.53
C VAL A 409 12.64 12.67 83.64
N SER A 410 12.81 11.38 83.40
CA SER A 410 13.58 10.45 84.24
C SER A 410 14.82 9.96 83.49
N TYR A 411 15.97 10.01 84.14
CA TYR A 411 17.28 9.66 83.58
C TYR A 411 18.22 9.09 84.66
N ALA A 412 19.34 8.48 84.29
CA ALA A 412 20.32 8.04 85.27
C ALA A 412 21.14 9.25 85.72
N ARG A 413 21.33 9.41 87.04
CA ARG A 413 22.09 10.52 87.63
C ARG A 413 23.60 10.29 87.52
N ASN A 414 24.08 10.08 86.29
CA ASN A 414 25.48 10.09 85.90
C ASN A 414 25.80 11.40 85.16
N ALA A 415 27.08 11.79 85.11
CA ALA A 415 27.47 13.08 84.55
C ALA A 415 27.16 13.23 83.04
N GLU A 416 27.19 12.13 82.28
CA GLU A 416 26.99 12.16 80.82
C GLU A 416 25.52 12.29 80.42
N GLU A 417 24.61 11.62 81.12
CA GLU A 417 23.17 11.73 80.93
C GLU A 417 22.61 13.01 81.51
N GLU A 418 23.14 13.49 82.63
CA GLU A 418 22.80 14.81 83.17
C GLU A 418 23.13 15.92 82.16
N GLU A 419 24.32 15.88 81.55
CA GLU A 419 24.69 16.80 80.46
C GLU A 419 23.75 16.65 79.25
N PHE A 420 23.49 15.42 78.80
CA PHE A 420 22.56 15.17 77.69
C PHE A 420 21.15 15.69 77.97
N VAL A 421 20.61 15.45 79.17
CA VAL A 421 19.26 15.86 79.56
C VAL A 421 19.17 17.37 79.74
N LEU A 422 20.11 17.99 80.45
CA LEU A 422 20.04 19.42 80.77
C LEU A 422 20.47 20.34 79.61
N LEU A 423 21.42 19.93 78.77
CA LEU A 423 21.88 20.74 77.64
C LEU A 423 21.16 20.38 76.33
N THR A 424 21.02 19.09 75.99
CA THR A 424 20.52 18.66 74.68
C THR A 424 19.01 18.45 74.69
N LEU A 425 18.49 17.55 75.55
CA LEU A 425 17.08 17.20 75.60
C LEU A 425 16.23 18.40 76.03
N ARG A 426 16.59 19.01 77.16
CA ARG A 426 15.96 20.23 77.67
C ARG A 426 16.11 21.39 76.69
N GLY A 427 17.32 21.61 76.14
CA GLY A 427 17.58 22.70 75.20
C GLY A 427 16.60 22.70 74.02
N VAL A 428 16.39 21.56 73.37
CA VAL A 428 15.46 21.45 72.23
C VAL A 428 13.99 21.42 72.69
N LEU A 429 13.65 20.70 73.77
CA LEU A 429 12.26 20.55 74.18
C LEU A 429 11.66 21.81 74.84
N GLU A 430 12.40 22.50 75.71
CA GLU A 430 11.98 23.78 76.32
C GLU A 430 12.13 24.95 75.34
N ASN A 431 13.30 25.14 74.71
CA ASN A 431 13.55 26.39 73.94
C ASN A 431 13.07 26.33 72.48
N GLU A 432 13.28 25.22 71.76
CA GLU A 432 12.86 25.12 70.34
C GLU A 432 11.42 24.65 70.18
N PHE A 433 10.95 23.73 71.03
CA PHE A 433 9.58 23.18 70.96
C PHE A 433 8.61 23.75 72.01
N GLY A 434 9.11 24.48 73.03
CA GLY A 434 8.30 25.24 73.98
C GLY A 434 7.66 24.44 75.12
N TYR A 435 7.95 23.14 75.28
CA TYR A 435 7.32 22.28 76.29
C TYR A 435 7.79 22.63 77.71
N LYS A 436 6.87 22.53 78.69
CA LYS A 436 7.21 22.60 80.11
C LYS A 436 7.71 21.25 80.62
N LEU A 437 9.01 21.10 80.81
CA LEU A 437 9.61 19.91 81.41
C LEU A 437 9.52 19.99 82.95
N CYS A 438 9.25 18.87 83.59
CA CYS A 438 9.53 18.62 84.99
C CYS A 438 10.77 17.74 85.11
N ILE A 439 11.77 18.20 85.88
CA ILE A 439 13.00 17.47 86.16
C ILE A 439 13.15 17.43 87.69
N PHE A 440 13.13 16.23 88.28
CA PHE A 440 13.07 16.06 89.74
C PHE A 440 14.16 16.84 90.48
N ASP A 441 15.40 16.77 89.99
CA ASP A 441 16.56 17.39 90.64
C ASP A 441 16.59 18.93 90.51
N ARG A 442 15.72 19.52 89.67
CA ARG A 442 15.54 20.98 89.50
C ARG A 442 14.29 21.50 90.21
N ASP A 443 13.19 20.75 90.11
CA ASP A 443 11.84 21.23 90.45
C ASP A 443 11.31 20.69 91.79
N SER A 444 12.00 19.73 92.43
CA SER A 444 11.62 19.23 93.76
C SER A 444 12.11 20.15 94.90
N LEU A 445 11.27 20.29 95.92
CA LEU A 445 11.63 20.99 97.16
C LEU A 445 12.28 20.01 98.15
N PRO A 446 13.40 20.37 98.80
CA PRO A 446 14.08 19.48 99.74
C PRO A 446 13.24 19.27 101.02
N GLY A 447 13.13 18.00 101.47
CA GLY A 447 12.56 17.63 102.77
C GLY A 447 11.30 16.76 102.76
N GLY A 448 10.74 16.43 101.59
CA GLY A 448 9.57 15.54 101.46
C GLY A 448 9.90 14.05 101.25
N ASN A 449 8.88 13.18 101.27
CA ASN A 449 9.02 11.78 100.84
C ASN A 449 9.26 11.72 99.31
N THR A 450 10.41 11.21 98.90
CA THR A 450 10.82 11.17 97.48
C THR A 450 9.87 10.35 96.62
N VAL A 451 9.27 9.27 97.15
CA VAL A 451 8.36 8.39 96.40
C VAL A 451 7.05 9.10 96.08
N GLU A 452 6.50 9.84 97.05
CA GLU A 452 5.27 10.64 96.88
C GLU A 452 5.51 11.83 95.95
N ALA A 453 6.65 12.52 96.11
CA ALA A 453 7.01 13.65 95.25
C ALA A 453 7.16 13.24 93.77
N VAL A 454 7.88 12.15 93.48
CA VAL A 454 7.98 11.60 92.11
C VAL A 454 6.61 11.24 91.55
N PHE A 455 5.76 10.60 92.36
CA PHE A 455 4.42 10.19 91.93
C PHE A 455 3.54 11.39 91.58
N ASP A 456 3.53 12.44 92.40
CA ASP A 456 2.81 13.70 92.15
C ASP A 456 3.32 14.40 90.89
N PHE A 457 4.65 14.50 90.69
CA PHE A 457 5.22 15.08 89.46
C PHE A 457 4.84 14.29 88.19
N ILE A 458 4.78 12.95 88.26
CA ILE A 458 4.30 12.11 87.15
C ILE A 458 2.80 12.35 86.89
N GLN A 459 1.97 12.46 87.94
CA GLN A 459 0.53 12.75 87.80
C GLN A 459 0.28 14.12 87.16
N ARG A 460 1.01 15.16 87.59
CA ARG A 460 0.95 16.53 87.06
C ARG A 460 1.54 16.68 85.65
N SER A 461 2.11 15.62 85.07
CA SER A 461 2.72 15.63 83.75
C SER A 461 1.84 14.95 82.69
N ARG A 462 1.81 15.49 81.46
CA ARG A 462 1.04 14.89 80.33
C ARG A 462 1.69 13.62 79.78
N ARG A 463 3.03 13.55 79.81
CA ARG A 463 3.86 12.41 79.40
C ARG A 463 5.00 12.21 80.38
N MET A 464 5.61 11.03 80.32
CA MET A 464 6.89 10.74 80.96
C MET A 464 7.89 10.31 79.90
N ILE A 465 9.03 10.99 79.82
CA ILE A 465 10.20 10.51 79.08
C ILE A 465 11.10 9.73 80.04
N VAL A 466 11.45 8.51 79.65
CA VAL A 466 12.52 7.71 80.24
C VAL A 466 13.72 7.75 79.31
N VAL A 467 14.83 8.31 79.78
CA VAL A 467 16.12 8.23 79.11
C VAL A 467 16.76 6.91 79.52
N LEU A 468 16.68 5.92 78.63
CA LEU A 468 17.12 4.56 78.90
C LEU A 468 18.61 4.39 78.53
N SER A 469 19.36 3.92 79.52
CA SER A 469 20.76 3.52 79.45
C SER A 469 21.00 2.28 80.33
N PRO A 470 22.18 1.63 80.27
CA PRO A 470 22.54 0.58 81.21
C PRO A 470 22.44 1.02 82.68
N ASP A 471 22.93 2.23 82.99
CA ASP A 471 22.98 2.77 84.35
C ASP A 471 21.59 3.07 84.91
N TYR A 472 20.65 3.48 84.04
CA TYR A 472 19.26 3.76 84.41
C TYR A 472 18.57 2.58 85.10
N VAL A 473 18.93 1.35 84.69
CA VAL A 473 18.30 0.09 85.11
C VAL A 473 18.98 -0.50 86.37
N THR A 474 19.95 0.20 86.97
CA THR A 474 20.67 -0.27 88.17
C THR A 474 19.72 -0.50 89.35
N GLU A 475 19.83 -1.65 90.03
CA GLU A 475 18.98 -1.96 91.18
C GLU A 475 19.16 -0.95 92.33
N LYS A 476 18.05 -0.63 93.03
CA LYS A 476 17.98 0.33 94.15
C LYS A 476 18.33 1.79 93.78
N SER A 477 18.50 2.12 92.51
CA SER A 477 18.60 3.50 92.04
C SER A 477 17.26 4.26 92.12
N ILE A 478 17.32 5.59 92.19
CA ILE A 478 16.13 6.45 92.13
C ILE A 478 15.49 6.38 90.74
N SER A 479 16.29 6.29 89.67
CA SER A 479 15.81 6.10 88.29
C SER A 479 14.97 4.83 88.11
N MET A 480 15.37 3.70 88.72
CA MET A 480 14.59 2.46 88.73
C MET A 480 13.27 2.61 89.51
N LEU A 481 13.23 3.45 90.55
CA LEU A 481 12.00 3.76 91.28
C LEU A 481 11.06 4.64 90.45
N GLU A 482 11.58 5.72 89.85
CA GLU A 482 10.86 6.57 88.91
C GLU A 482 10.27 5.75 87.75
N PHE A 483 11.06 4.83 87.16
CA PHE A 483 10.61 3.92 86.10
C PHE A 483 9.42 3.05 86.51
N LYS A 484 9.50 2.41 87.69
CA LYS A 484 8.42 1.56 88.21
C LYS A 484 7.15 2.35 88.49
N LEU A 485 7.28 3.57 89.02
CA LEU A 485 6.14 4.49 89.19
C LEU A 485 5.56 4.91 87.83
N GLY A 486 6.41 5.21 86.84
CA GLY A 486 5.99 5.54 85.47
C GLY A 486 5.20 4.43 84.78
N VAL A 487 5.67 3.18 84.85
CA VAL A 487 4.97 2.01 84.32
C VAL A 487 3.67 1.73 85.09
N MET A 488 3.61 2.03 86.39
CA MET A 488 2.37 1.95 87.16
C MET A 488 1.36 3.02 86.72
N CYS A 489 1.78 4.29 86.61
CA CYS A 489 0.95 5.41 86.16
C CYS A 489 0.47 5.28 84.70
N GLN A 490 1.29 4.70 83.81
CA GLN A 490 0.89 4.29 82.46
C GLN A 490 -0.37 3.40 82.48
N ASN A 491 -0.43 2.44 83.41
CA ASN A 491 -1.51 1.46 83.50
C ASN A 491 -2.70 1.93 84.33
N SER A 492 -2.48 2.80 85.33
CA SER A 492 -3.53 3.24 86.28
C SER A 492 -4.15 4.61 85.94
N ILE A 493 -3.37 5.55 85.39
CA ILE A 493 -3.76 6.96 85.17
C ILE A 493 -3.57 7.35 83.68
N ALA A 494 -3.19 6.40 82.82
CA ALA A 494 -3.00 6.59 81.38
C ALA A 494 -1.98 7.68 80.97
N THR A 495 -1.04 8.01 81.87
CA THR A 495 0.09 8.91 81.56
C THR A 495 1.03 8.22 80.58
N LYS A 496 0.99 8.61 79.30
CA LYS A 496 1.77 7.90 78.27
C LYS A 496 3.28 8.08 78.50
N LEU A 497 3.94 6.95 78.70
CA LEU A 497 5.38 6.78 78.74
C LEU A 497 5.97 6.88 77.33
N ILE A 498 7.20 7.37 77.23
CA ILE A 498 8.01 7.48 76.01
C ILE A 498 9.43 7.08 76.40
N VAL A 499 10.04 6.15 75.67
CA VAL A 499 11.41 5.72 75.96
C VAL A 499 12.36 6.31 74.94
N VAL A 500 13.29 7.15 75.40
CA VAL A 500 14.45 7.61 74.64
C VAL A 500 15.60 6.67 74.93
N GLU A 501 15.93 5.79 73.99
CA GLU A 501 17.08 4.89 74.10
C GLU A 501 18.34 5.71 73.82
N TYR A 502 19.04 6.13 74.88
CA TYR A 502 20.26 6.94 74.81
C TYR A 502 21.49 6.06 74.53
N ARG A 503 21.55 4.91 75.20
CA ARG A 503 22.48 3.81 74.91
C ARG A 503 21.69 2.48 74.87
N PRO A 504 21.90 1.62 73.86
CA PRO A 504 21.21 0.33 73.79
C PRO A 504 21.64 -0.56 74.97
N LEU A 505 20.68 -1.29 75.54
CA LEU A 505 20.96 -2.31 76.55
C LEU A 505 21.54 -3.55 75.89
N GLU A 506 22.70 -4.02 76.33
CA GLU A 506 23.31 -5.28 75.83
C GLU A 506 22.44 -6.50 76.16
N HIS A 507 21.81 -6.50 77.34
CA HIS A 507 20.95 -7.57 77.84
C HIS A 507 19.63 -6.99 78.38
N PRO A 508 18.63 -6.70 77.52
CA PRO A 508 17.38 -6.08 77.95
C PRO A 508 16.51 -7.05 78.77
N HIS A 509 16.05 -6.61 79.94
CA HIS A 509 15.11 -7.38 80.76
C HIS A 509 13.77 -7.63 80.04
N PRO A 510 13.08 -8.77 80.30
CA PRO A 510 11.80 -9.10 79.67
C PRO A 510 10.72 -8.02 79.79
N GLY A 511 10.67 -7.32 80.93
CA GLY A 511 9.72 -6.21 81.13
C GLY A 511 9.95 -5.01 80.20
N ILE A 512 11.21 -4.74 79.80
CA ILE A 512 11.54 -3.66 78.84
C ILE A 512 11.20 -4.09 77.41
N LEU A 513 11.37 -5.39 77.10
CA LEU A 513 10.94 -5.97 75.82
C LEU A 513 9.41 -5.90 75.63
N GLN A 514 8.63 -6.26 76.67
CA GLN A 514 7.17 -6.10 76.66
C GLN A 514 6.74 -4.63 76.56
N LEU A 515 7.48 -3.72 77.21
CA LEU A 515 7.22 -2.28 77.11
C LEU A 515 7.42 -1.75 75.67
N LYS A 516 8.34 -2.35 74.90
CA LYS A 516 8.64 -1.97 73.51
C LYS A 516 7.48 -2.22 72.54
N GLU A 517 6.53 -3.07 72.89
CA GLU A 517 5.31 -3.34 72.12
C GLU A 517 4.18 -2.33 72.43
N SER A 518 4.23 -1.65 73.58
CA SER A 518 3.16 -0.78 74.09
C SER A 518 3.54 0.71 74.19
N VAL A 519 4.83 1.04 74.13
CA VAL A 519 5.39 2.38 74.33
C VAL A 519 6.21 2.83 73.12
N SER A 520 6.21 4.12 72.82
CA SER A 520 7.05 4.71 71.77
C SER A 520 8.53 4.70 72.16
N PHE A 521 9.33 3.86 71.50
CA PHE A 521 10.80 3.86 71.61
C PHE A 521 11.44 4.74 70.54
N VAL A 522 12.28 5.68 70.94
CA VAL A 522 13.00 6.61 70.05
C VAL A 522 14.51 6.52 70.34
N SER A 523 15.27 6.03 69.36
CA SER A 523 16.69 5.68 69.54
C SER A 523 17.62 6.84 69.16
N TRP A 524 18.46 7.29 70.10
CA TRP A 524 19.45 8.35 69.91
C TRP A 524 20.67 7.82 69.15
N LYS A 525 20.99 8.42 68.00
CA LYS A 525 22.06 7.96 67.09
C LYS A 525 23.22 8.96 67.03
N GLY A 526 23.61 9.48 68.19
CA GLY A 526 24.71 10.42 68.37
C GLY A 526 24.59 11.63 67.44
N GLU A 527 25.68 11.96 66.74
CA GLU A 527 25.76 13.14 65.86
C GLU A 527 24.65 13.21 64.79
N LYS A 528 24.15 12.05 64.31
CA LYS A 528 23.02 12.00 63.34
C LYS A 528 21.68 12.45 63.93
N SER A 529 21.55 12.46 65.26
CA SER A 529 20.36 12.91 65.98
C SER A 529 20.47 14.36 66.47
N LYS A 530 21.69 14.92 66.55
CA LYS A 530 21.99 16.22 67.17
C LYS A 530 21.23 17.42 66.58
N HIS A 531 21.06 17.47 65.26
CA HIS A 531 20.26 18.51 64.61
C HIS A 531 18.77 18.35 64.91
N SER A 532 18.08 19.42 65.34
CA SER A 532 16.65 19.40 65.71
C SER A 532 15.69 19.01 64.58
N GLY A 533 16.12 19.12 63.32
CA GLY A 533 15.40 18.60 62.14
C GLY A 533 15.58 17.10 61.84
N SER A 534 16.31 16.34 62.66
CA SER A 534 16.61 14.92 62.41
C SER A 534 15.39 13.99 62.55
N LYS A 535 15.52 12.75 62.05
CA LYS A 535 14.47 11.72 62.22
C LYS A 535 14.19 11.40 63.69
N PHE A 536 15.18 11.57 64.58
CA PHE A 536 15.01 11.38 66.02
C PHE A 536 13.99 12.37 66.60
N TRP A 537 14.20 13.67 66.42
CA TRP A 537 13.30 14.69 66.97
C TRP A 537 11.93 14.68 66.31
N LYS A 538 11.84 14.32 65.02
CA LYS A 538 10.54 14.14 64.33
C LYS A 538 9.75 12.97 64.90
N ALA A 539 10.40 11.84 65.19
CA ALA A 539 9.76 10.72 65.87
C ALA A 539 9.40 11.04 67.34
N LEU A 540 10.28 11.73 68.08
CA LEU A 540 10.01 12.18 69.45
C LEU A 540 8.82 13.15 69.50
N ARG A 541 8.80 14.17 68.64
CA ARG A 541 7.71 15.15 68.51
C ARG A 541 6.38 14.53 68.09
N LEU A 542 6.40 13.39 67.40
CA LEU A 542 5.18 12.62 67.09
C LEU A 542 4.59 11.94 68.34
N ALA A 543 5.44 11.46 69.26
CA ALA A 543 5.04 10.80 70.51
C ALA A 543 4.64 11.79 71.63
N LEU A 544 5.19 13.00 71.60
CA LEU A 544 4.91 14.09 72.55
C LEU A 544 3.46 14.64 72.48
N PRO A 545 3.00 15.39 73.51
CA PRO A 545 1.70 16.06 73.48
C PRO A 545 1.57 16.98 72.28
N LEU A 546 0.37 17.10 71.74
CA LEU A 546 0.13 18.10 70.70
C LEU A 546 0.10 19.51 71.29
N ARG A 547 1.01 20.35 70.81
CA ARG A 547 0.86 21.81 70.80
C ARG A 547 0.58 22.31 69.40
N SER A 548 -0.42 23.18 69.28
CA SER A 548 -0.67 23.95 68.06
C SER A 548 0.43 24.98 67.85
N LEU A 549 0.92 25.10 66.61
CA LEU A 549 1.86 26.16 66.22
C LEU A 549 1.25 27.57 66.35
N SER A 550 -0.08 27.69 66.44
CA SER A 550 -0.78 28.98 66.59
C SER A 550 -0.54 29.69 67.93
N ALA A 551 0.08 29.03 68.92
CA ALA A 551 0.37 29.62 70.23
C ALA A 551 1.78 30.25 70.34
N SER A 552 2.67 30.02 69.36
CA SER A 552 4.07 30.49 69.40
C SER A 552 4.27 31.88 68.77
N SER A 553 3.29 32.39 68.01
CA SER A 553 3.39 33.68 67.30
C SER A 553 2.91 34.89 68.13
N GLY A 554 2.87 34.77 69.46
CA GLY A 554 2.20 35.73 70.36
C GLY A 554 3.08 36.37 71.44
N TRP A 555 4.41 36.28 71.34
CA TRP A 555 5.34 36.93 72.28
C TRP A 555 6.41 37.73 71.53
N ASN A 556 6.00 38.89 71.03
CA ASN A 556 6.90 39.97 70.59
C ASN A 556 6.22 41.33 70.80
N GLU A 557 5.72 41.56 72.02
CA GLU A 557 5.18 42.84 72.46
C GLU A 557 5.61 43.10 73.91
N SER A 558 6.79 43.72 74.05
CA SER A 558 7.25 44.27 75.33
C SER A 558 6.54 45.58 75.62
N CYS A 559 6.15 45.78 76.87
CA CYS A 559 5.38 46.90 77.37
C CYS A 559 5.84 48.30 76.91
N SER A 560 4.90 49.12 76.41
CA SER A 560 4.65 50.44 77.02
C SER A 560 3.27 51.03 76.68
N SER A 561 2.57 51.46 77.74
CA SER A 561 1.44 52.43 77.79
C SER A 561 0.17 52.24 76.93
N GLN A 562 -0.94 51.98 77.64
CA GLN A 562 -2.27 52.66 77.53
C GLN A 562 -3.02 52.62 76.17
N SER A 563 -4.34 52.36 76.10
CA SER A 563 -5.36 52.16 77.14
C SER A 563 -6.65 51.56 76.55
N ASP A 564 -7.34 50.75 77.35
CA ASP A 564 -8.80 50.68 77.50
C ASP A 564 -9.77 50.22 76.37
N ILE A 565 -10.36 49.06 76.66
CA ILE A 565 -11.82 48.82 76.80
C ILE A 565 -12.67 48.30 75.61
N SER A 566 -13.38 47.20 75.94
CA SER A 566 -14.53 46.53 75.30
C SER A 566 -14.29 45.79 73.98
N LEU A 567 -14.48 44.47 73.85
CA LEU A 567 -15.52 43.48 74.27
C LEU A 567 -16.52 43.16 73.15
N ASP A 568 -16.35 41.93 72.62
CA ASP A 568 -17.39 41.06 72.06
C ASP A 568 -18.19 41.51 70.81
N HIS A 569 -18.72 40.62 69.96
CA HIS A 569 -18.85 39.16 70.04
C HIS A 569 -18.85 38.50 68.64
N VAL A 570 -18.10 37.40 68.51
CA VAL A 570 -18.60 36.06 68.08
C VAL A 570 -19.18 35.80 66.66
N GLN A 571 -18.40 34.98 65.92
CA GLN A 571 -18.78 33.78 65.14
C GLN A 571 -19.43 33.84 63.74
N ARG A 572 -18.74 33.09 62.84
CA ARG A 572 -19.27 32.11 61.84
C ARG A 572 -20.02 32.73 60.62
N ARG A 573 -20.05 32.13 59.42
CA ARG A 573 -19.77 30.74 59.00
C ARG A 573 -19.49 30.66 57.48
N ARG A 574 -18.74 29.61 57.08
CA ARG A 574 -18.82 28.83 55.82
C ARG A 574 -19.42 29.44 54.53
N SER A 575 -18.54 29.54 53.53
CA SER A 575 -18.69 29.08 52.13
C SER A 575 -19.95 28.28 51.69
N ARG A 576 -20.50 28.61 50.50
CA ARG A 576 -20.30 27.87 49.21
C ARG A 576 -21.23 28.36 48.07
N LEU A 577 -20.69 28.32 46.84
CA LEU A 577 -21.33 28.19 45.50
C LEU A 577 -22.63 28.96 45.15
N LYS A 578 -22.58 29.79 44.08
CA LYS A 578 -23.21 29.51 42.77
C LYS A 578 -22.98 30.60 41.70
N GLU A 579 -22.89 30.17 40.44
CA GLU A 579 -23.24 30.90 39.20
C GLU A 579 -24.71 30.57 38.80
N PRO A 580 -25.33 31.18 37.77
CA PRO A 580 -25.18 32.50 37.10
C PRO A 580 -26.55 33.26 37.19
N PRO A 581 -27.12 34.08 36.24
CA PRO A 581 -26.61 34.71 35.00
C PRO A 581 -27.03 36.21 34.76
N GLU A 582 -26.67 36.72 33.57
CA GLU A 582 -27.30 37.77 32.72
C GLU A 582 -27.84 39.12 33.29
N LEU A 583 -27.35 40.26 32.73
CA LEU A 583 -28.10 41.05 31.72
C LEU A 583 -27.27 42.16 30.98
N GLN A 584 -27.40 42.18 29.64
CA GLN A 584 -27.46 43.32 28.68
C GLN A 584 -26.43 44.48 28.50
N SER A 585 -25.97 44.60 27.23
CA SER A 585 -25.76 45.83 26.41
C SER A 585 -24.53 46.73 26.68
N SER A 586 -23.91 47.46 25.72
CA SER A 586 -24.26 47.72 24.30
C SER A 586 -23.07 48.17 23.41
N GLU A 587 -23.24 48.00 22.08
CA GLU A 587 -22.73 48.81 20.92
C GLU A 587 -21.27 48.81 20.34
N ARG A 588 -21.21 48.37 19.05
CA ARG A 588 -20.60 49.01 17.82
C ARG A 588 -19.06 49.19 17.72
N VAL A 589 -18.39 49.17 16.54
CA VAL A 589 -18.70 48.93 15.10
C VAL A 589 -17.44 48.38 14.37
N ALA A 590 -17.58 47.78 13.18
CA ALA A 590 -16.54 47.08 12.41
C ALA A 590 -15.66 47.96 11.47
N GLY A 591 -14.55 47.42 10.98
CA GLY A 591 -13.76 47.96 9.84
C GLY A 591 -12.49 47.16 9.49
N SER A 592 -12.32 46.81 8.21
CA SER A 592 -11.15 46.14 7.59
C SER A 592 -10.83 46.86 6.24
N PRO A 593 -9.87 46.46 5.35
CA PRO A 593 -8.64 45.63 5.41
C PRO A 593 -7.43 46.45 4.80
N PRO A 594 -6.53 46.01 3.86
CA PRO A 594 -5.72 44.79 3.68
C PRO A 594 -4.18 44.99 3.44
N ALA A 595 -3.37 43.96 3.76
CA ALA A 595 -2.20 43.43 3.01
C ALA A 595 -0.95 44.35 2.67
N PRO A 596 0.07 43.90 1.89
CA PRO A 596 1.30 43.31 2.47
C PRO A 596 2.64 43.92 1.98
N GLY A 597 3.78 43.56 2.63
CA GLY A 597 5.12 44.03 2.24
C GLY A 597 6.27 43.05 2.58
N THR A 598 7.29 43.01 1.73
CA THR A 598 8.29 41.92 1.59
C THR A 598 9.72 42.34 2.01
N MET A 599 10.63 41.36 2.20
CA MET A 599 12.12 41.50 2.27
C MET A 599 12.72 42.11 3.57
N SER A 600 13.97 41.86 4.01
CA SER A 600 15.10 41.01 3.51
C SER A 600 16.13 40.62 4.60
N LYS A 601 16.87 39.53 4.29
CA LYS A 601 18.18 38.99 4.78
C LYS A 601 19.20 39.86 5.58
N HIS A 602 20.09 39.09 6.26
CA HIS A 602 21.45 39.38 6.79
C HIS A 602 21.50 39.89 8.26
N ARG A 603 22.52 39.57 9.11
CA ARG A 603 23.88 38.98 8.91
C ARG A 603 24.47 38.41 10.24
N GLY A 604 25.48 37.52 10.16
CA GLY A 604 26.39 37.12 11.27
C GLY A 604 26.22 35.64 11.71
N LYS A 605 27.16 34.69 11.50
CA LYS A 605 28.53 34.47 12.03
C LYS A 605 28.55 34.19 13.56
N SER A 606 29.30 33.22 14.11
CA SER A 606 30.54 32.56 13.63
C SER A 606 30.84 31.18 14.29
N SER A 607 31.61 30.32 13.61
CA SER A 607 32.66 29.36 14.11
C SER A 607 32.35 28.41 15.30
N ALA A 608 32.86 27.16 15.36
CA ALA A 608 34.19 26.74 14.90
C ALA A 608 34.29 25.26 14.45
N THR A 609 35.38 24.98 13.76
CA THR A 609 35.82 23.68 13.22
C THR A 609 36.60 22.84 14.24
N CYS A 610 36.53 21.50 14.10
CA CYS A 610 37.73 20.65 14.13
C CYS A 610 37.52 19.35 13.33
N ARG A 611 38.61 18.71 12.90
CA ARG A 611 38.67 17.64 11.88
C ARG A 611 39.82 16.65 12.23
N CYS A 612 39.92 15.53 11.49
CA CYS A 612 41.00 14.49 11.53
C CYS A 612 40.83 13.44 12.66
N CYS A 613 41.11 12.13 12.52
CA CYS A 613 41.65 11.23 11.48
C CYS A 613 40.96 9.81 11.62
N VAL A 614 40.82 8.86 10.67
CA VAL A 614 41.74 8.21 9.70
C VAL A 614 42.72 7.22 10.39
N THR A 615 42.80 5.89 10.11
CA THR A 615 42.08 4.94 9.19
C THR A 615 42.35 3.46 9.54
N TYR A 616 41.47 2.52 9.11
CA TYR A 616 41.69 1.09 8.76
C TYR A 616 42.26 0.06 9.77
N CYS A 617 41.69 -1.16 9.71
CA CYS A 617 42.43 -2.44 9.72
C CYS A 617 41.58 -3.54 9.04
N GLU A 618 42.18 -4.30 8.13
CA GLU A 618 41.61 -5.54 7.55
C GLU A 618 42.02 -6.77 8.38
N GLY A 619 41.32 -7.89 8.20
CA GLY A 619 41.64 -9.16 8.84
C GLY A 619 40.82 -10.32 8.26
N GLU A 620 41.42 -11.08 7.36
CA GLU A 620 40.78 -12.16 6.60
C GLU A 620 40.82 -13.54 7.31
N ASN A 621 39.87 -14.40 6.92
CA ASN A 621 39.94 -15.86 6.84
C ASN A 621 40.27 -16.72 8.10
N HIS A 622 39.34 -17.62 8.46
CA HIS A 622 39.55 -19.06 8.18
C HIS A 622 38.30 -19.96 8.32
N LEU A 623 38.19 -20.86 7.35
CA LEU A 623 37.27 -22.01 7.20
C LEU A 623 36.94 -22.84 8.47
N ARG A 624 35.66 -23.25 8.61
CA ARG A 624 35.31 -24.69 8.73
C ARG A 624 33.85 -24.99 8.33
N ASN A 625 33.61 -26.22 7.85
CA ASN A 625 32.35 -26.66 7.22
C ASN A 625 31.96 -28.07 7.72
N LYS A 626 30.67 -28.44 7.58
CA LYS A 626 29.99 -29.76 7.81
C LYS A 626 29.66 -30.26 9.23
N SER A 627 28.36 -30.28 9.54
CA SER A 627 27.52 -31.47 9.91
C SER A 627 26.04 -31.04 9.92
N ARG A 628 25.17 -31.47 8.98
CA ARG A 628 24.40 -32.74 8.86
C ARG A 628 23.32 -32.94 9.97
N ALA A 629 22.04 -32.83 9.54
CA ALA A 629 20.81 -33.63 9.85
C ALA A 629 20.68 -34.39 11.21
N GLU A 630 19.51 -34.57 11.84
CA GLU A 630 18.08 -34.34 11.52
C GLU A 630 17.20 -34.60 12.79
N ILE A 631 15.93 -34.15 12.82
CA ILE A 631 14.74 -34.76 13.53
C ILE A 631 14.82 -34.91 15.09
N HIS A 632 13.92 -34.35 15.93
CA HIS A 632 12.51 -34.76 16.10
C HIS A 632 11.68 -33.82 17.03
N ASN A 633 10.40 -33.64 16.71
CA ASN A 633 9.17 -33.46 17.53
C ASN A 633 9.15 -32.73 18.91
N GLN A 634 8.45 -31.58 18.92
CA GLN A 634 7.19 -31.28 19.65
C GLN A 634 6.89 -31.94 21.03
N PRO A 635 6.52 -31.13 22.03
CA PRO A 635 5.36 -31.34 22.91
C PRO A 635 4.41 -30.12 22.84
N GLN A 636 3.09 -30.21 22.66
CA GLN A 636 2.03 -30.89 23.42
C GLN A 636 1.87 -30.37 24.87
N TRP A 637 0.69 -29.80 25.13
CA TRP A 637 0.23 -29.25 26.40
C TRP A 637 -0.69 -30.26 27.11
N GLU A 638 -0.53 -30.41 28.42
CA GLU A 638 -1.52 -30.88 29.43
C GLU A 638 -0.83 -30.64 30.80
N THR A 639 -1.25 -29.73 31.68
CA THR A 639 -2.43 -29.69 32.59
C THR A 639 -2.44 -30.73 33.71
N HIS A 640 -2.82 -30.26 34.91
CA HIS A 640 -2.98 -30.97 36.19
C HIS A 640 -1.65 -31.29 36.92
N LEU A 641 -1.54 -31.13 38.24
CA LEU A 641 -2.57 -30.99 39.29
C LEU A 641 -2.27 -29.82 40.25
#